data_AF-A0A1Q4FBT1-F1
#
_entry.id   AF-A0A1Q4FBT1-F1
#
_cell.length_a   1.000
_cell.length_b   1.000
_cell.length_c   1.000
_cell.angle_alpha   90.00
_cell.angle_beta   90.00
_cell.angle_gamma   90.00
#
_symmetry.space_group_name_H-M   'P 1'
#
loop_
_entity.id
_entity.type
_entity.pdbx_description
1 polymer ?
#
loop_
_entity_poly.entity_id
_entity_poly.type
_entity_poly.pdbx_seq_one_letter_code
_entity_poly.pdbx_strand_id
1 'polypeptide(L)'
;MAVPIQAATLTVTGTGEPATVTTIDCVGLQCATLRGAINAATSGDTIHFDPLALDGQTIYLTLSTNNLSTGSTAFGPSAFFITGGKTLTIDASANGLSRGVVIARSGAAGIANFRLFDIDSSATLNLRGLTLRNGFALGGDSRFGGGALGAGGAIFNRGALNITRCALVLNAAQGGSTSGGSGSSGGGVGETPLAGGGNGGGPNGGLLGGGAFGAGGPGGIGGGGARGLDSGEGLYVGKGGLGGFGGGGGRGGNGSVAVGDGGGGGFGGGGGGHGYGTATGNSGQPGFGGASGTYLLGGAGAGMGGAIFNDAGTVTLTNVTLAENRASGGSSSSETSNGSGYGGAIFNYAGNLTLSFVTAANNRVNAGGSGGSAEGGALFNLSDTPANCSAGGNLCASGGTATLTISHSIGANSTGTTTDIVSRASYGDPSVFAPNASTRIGSVALAALPAPLRGGLVDVMVPLAGSSAIDAGGPGPCAVASDQRGVPRPQGAECDIGAVESETLFANGFEDMSVVMPLVNCTGMLHHTDVLAETFSGSALTPDWTVDVNAGAVNVADGVSASSSATTFPFVRSAASIIPTIGDFSVRWSARYTNLAPQGTGSLVVSNGLPANGTADSYALRSVDAWQDGSGFNVRARTNATTYKSVFVESPAQNIAHDVEYCWIDSQSMVEVWVDGVRTLQSPTTGLTRPTSLWFGNPVVAGTAWSSFKLDQVYVRSVSP
;
A
#
# COMPACT_ATOMS: atom_id res chain seq x y z
N MET A 1 42.65 -13.75 17.21
CA MET A 1 41.95 -12.61 16.60
C MET A 1 40.91 -13.18 15.67
N ALA A 2 39.62 -12.99 15.96
CA ALA A 2 38.57 -13.34 15.01
C ALA A 2 38.65 -12.35 13.84
N VAL A 3 38.77 -12.87 12.62
CA VAL A 3 38.64 -12.06 11.40
C VAL A 3 37.25 -11.42 11.43
N PRO A 4 37.11 -10.09 11.26
CA PRO A 4 35.79 -9.48 11.20
C PRO A 4 35.03 -10.09 10.02
N ILE A 5 33.86 -10.64 10.31
CA ILE A 5 32.98 -11.22 9.28
C ILE A 5 32.55 -10.03 8.41
N GLN A 6 32.97 -10.02 7.15
CA GLN A 6 32.61 -8.96 6.22
C GLN A 6 31.11 -9.05 5.93
N ALA A 7 30.39 -7.94 6.08
CA ALA A 7 28.98 -7.85 5.72
C ALA A 7 28.78 -8.32 4.27
N ALA A 8 27.84 -9.24 4.08
CA ALA A 8 27.51 -9.81 2.79
C ALA A 8 26.34 -9.07 2.12
N THR A 9 26.28 -9.16 0.81
CA THR A 9 25.13 -8.72 0.02
C THR A 9 24.40 -9.94 -0.54
N LEU A 10 23.17 -10.18 -0.06
CA LEU A 10 22.31 -11.24 -0.58
C LEU A 10 21.42 -10.66 -1.67
N THR A 11 21.20 -11.40 -2.75
CA THR A 11 20.36 -10.98 -3.88
C THR A 11 19.11 -11.85 -3.94
N VAL A 12 17.93 -11.23 -3.85
CA VAL A 12 16.64 -11.89 -4.07
C VAL A 12 16.40 -12.01 -5.58
N THR A 13 16.07 -13.20 -6.07
CA THR A 13 15.94 -13.48 -7.51
C THR A 13 14.52 -13.82 -7.97
N GLY A 14 13.54 -13.87 -7.05
CA GLY A 14 12.17 -14.24 -7.38
C GLY A 14 11.12 -13.55 -6.50
N THR A 15 9.89 -13.47 -7.02
CA THR A 15 8.71 -12.91 -6.34
C THR A 15 7.99 -13.91 -5.44
N GLY A 16 8.35 -15.19 -5.55
CA GLY A 16 7.73 -16.26 -4.79
C GLY A 16 8.06 -16.21 -3.30
N GLU A 17 7.26 -16.94 -2.54
CA GLU A 17 7.50 -17.23 -1.13
C GLU A 17 7.58 -18.76 -0.94
N PRO A 18 8.52 -19.29 -0.15
CA PRO A 18 8.60 -20.73 0.07
C PRO A 18 7.50 -21.15 1.05
N ALA A 19 7.17 -22.44 1.06
CA ALA A 19 6.07 -22.96 1.88
C ALA A 19 6.31 -22.95 3.41
N THR A 20 7.48 -22.51 3.91
CA THR A 20 7.73 -22.45 5.36
C THR A 20 8.50 -21.20 5.81
N VAL A 21 8.32 -20.88 7.10
CA VAL A 21 8.87 -19.69 7.77
C VAL A 21 10.35 -19.82 8.17
N THR A 22 10.88 -21.04 8.28
CA THR A 22 12.26 -21.30 8.74
C THR A 22 13.20 -21.77 7.63
N THR A 23 12.71 -22.00 6.41
CA THR A 23 13.58 -22.46 5.32
C THR A 23 14.54 -21.36 4.90
N ILE A 24 15.83 -21.71 4.81
CA ILE A 24 16.83 -20.95 4.08
C ILE A 24 16.82 -21.48 2.64
N ASP A 25 16.45 -20.63 1.69
CA ASP A 25 16.39 -20.95 0.27
C ASP A 25 17.35 -20.05 -0.51
N CYS A 26 18.64 -20.21 -0.20
CA CYS A 26 19.73 -19.49 -0.80
C CYS A 26 20.82 -20.45 -1.30
N VAL A 27 21.29 -20.21 -2.51
CA VAL A 27 22.48 -20.86 -3.08
C VAL A 27 23.60 -19.83 -3.11
N GLY A 28 24.50 -19.92 -2.14
CA GLY A 28 25.51 -18.87 -1.92
C GLY A 28 24.86 -17.55 -1.47
N LEU A 29 25.10 -16.48 -2.21
CA LEU A 29 24.52 -15.15 -1.97
C LEU A 29 23.24 -14.88 -2.76
N GLN A 30 22.75 -15.84 -3.54
CA GLN A 30 21.50 -15.72 -4.29
C GLN A 30 20.38 -16.47 -3.57
N CYS A 31 19.28 -15.78 -3.33
CA CYS A 31 18.13 -16.30 -2.62
C CYS A 31 16.89 -16.24 -3.50
N ALA A 32 16.19 -17.36 -3.66
CA ALA A 32 15.01 -17.40 -4.53
C ALA A 32 13.86 -16.53 -4.00
N THR A 33 13.87 -16.24 -2.70
CA THR A 33 12.78 -15.53 -2.01
C THR A 33 13.34 -14.53 -1.00
N LEU A 34 12.59 -13.46 -0.73
CA LEU A 34 12.93 -12.48 0.31
C LEU A 34 13.03 -13.14 1.70
N ARG A 35 12.14 -14.08 1.99
CA ARG A 35 12.15 -14.83 3.26
C ARG A 35 13.42 -15.64 3.43
N GLY A 36 13.85 -16.35 2.38
CA GLY A 36 15.12 -17.06 2.36
C GLY A 36 16.30 -16.12 2.65
N ALA A 37 16.32 -14.95 2.01
CA ALA A 37 17.35 -13.94 2.24
C ALA A 37 17.38 -13.42 3.67
N ILE A 38 16.23 -13.07 4.27
CA ILE A 38 16.15 -12.58 5.65
C ILE A 38 16.57 -13.67 6.66
N ASN A 39 16.19 -14.92 6.41
CA ASN A 39 16.56 -16.06 7.23
C ASN A 39 18.08 -16.35 7.16
N ALA A 40 18.69 -16.19 5.99
CA ALA A 40 20.13 -16.38 5.78
C ALA A 40 20.99 -15.21 6.29
N ALA A 41 20.45 -13.99 6.27
CA ALA A 41 21.20 -12.78 6.60
C ALA A 41 21.70 -12.78 8.05
N THR A 42 22.96 -12.38 8.22
CA THR A 42 23.61 -12.11 9.51
C THR A 42 23.60 -10.61 9.83
N SER A 43 24.04 -10.23 11.02
CA SER A 43 24.04 -8.81 11.43
C SER A 43 25.05 -8.01 10.60
N GLY A 44 24.59 -6.93 9.99
CA GLY A 44 25.35 -6.08 9.07
C GLY A 44 25.07 -6.33 7.59
N ASP A 45 24.44 -7.45 7.25
CA ASP A 45 24.19 -7.82 5.86
C ASP A 45 23.17 -6.90 5.18
N THR A 46 23.27 -6.84 3.85
CA THR A 46 22.36 -6.08 2.98
C THR A 46 21.66 -7.03 2.01
N ILE A 47 20.35 -6.86 1.84
CA ILE A 47 19.55 -7.58 0.87
C ILE A 47 19.25 -6.64 -0.29
N HIS A 48 19.66 -7.03 -1.50
CA HIS A 48 19.31 -6.39 -2.77
C HIS A 48 18.34 -7.29 -3.57
N PHE A 49 17.83 -6.73 -4.65
CA PHE A 49 16.93 -7.41 -5.57
C PHE A 49 17.58 -7.50 -6.96
N ASP A 50 17.33 -8.60 -7.65
CA ASP A 50 17.73 -8.77 -9.05
C ASP A 50 16.95 -7.78 -9.94
N PRO A 51 17.62 -6.87 -10.67
CA PRO A 51 16.95 -5.84 -11.45
C PRO A 51 16.18 -6.39 -12.66
N LEU A 52 16.56 -7.56 -13.19
CA LEU A 52 15.86 -8.17 -14.32
C LEU A 52 14.59 -8.89 -13.86
N ALA A 53 14.64 -9.49 -12.67
CA ALA A 53 13.53 -10.28 -12.14
C ALA A 53 12.54 -9.47 -11.30
N LEU A 54 12.98 -8.38 -10.64
CA LEU A 54 12.21 -7.75 -9.57
C LEU A 54 11.97 -6.24 -9.74
N ASP A 55 12.52 -5.57 -10.74
CA ASP A 55 12.26 -4.15 -10.94
C ASP A 55 10.79 -3.90 -11.29
N GLY A 56 10.11 -3.12 -10.44
CA GLY A 56 8.68 -2.83 -10.52
C GLY A 56 7.77 -3.99 -10.10
N GLN A 57 8.33 -5.09 -9.57
CA GLN A 57 7.54 -6.27 -9.19
C GLN A 57 7.00 -6.18 -7.76
N THR A 58 5.98 -7.02 -7.50
CA THR A 58 5.45 -7.23 -6.15
C THR A 58 5.81 -8.61 -5.63
N ILE A 59 6.41 -8.64 -4.43
CA ILE A 59 6.61 -9.83 -3.62
C ILE A 59 5.39 -9.97 -2.70
N TYR A 60 4.55 -10.96 -2.97
CA TYR A 60 3.38 -11.25 -2.15
C TYR A 60 3.74 -12.20 -1.01
N LEU A 61 3.48 -11.76 0.21
CA LEU A 61 3.64 -12.53 1.43
C LEU A 61 2.31 -13.18 1.80
N THR A 62 2.39 -14.46 2.10
CA THR A 62 1.30 -15.35 2.50
C THR A 62 1.54 -15.98 3.88
N LEU A 63 2.79 -16.00 4.35
CA LEU A 63 3.17 -16.60 5.62
C LEU A 63 3.50 -15.56 6.69
N SER A 64 3.17 -15.90 7.93
CA SER A 64 3.58 -15.16 9.13
C SER A 64 4.03 -16.11 10.23
N THR A 65 4.82 -15.57 11.14
CA THR A 65 5.16 -16.21 12.41
C THR A 65 4.51 -15.48 13.56
N ASN A 66 4.10 -16.24 14.57
CA ASN A 66 3.68 -15.71 15.84
C ASN A 66 4.27 -16.62 16.93
N ASN A 67 5.39 -16.23 17.52
CA ASN A 67 6.02 -17.05 18.55
C ASN A 67 5.22 -16.93 19.86
N LEU A 68 4.43 -17.97 20.17
CA LEU A 68 3.58 -18.05 21.37
C LEU A 68 4.29 -18.65 22.58
N SER A 69 5.57 -19.03 22.47
CA SER A 69 6.31 -19.57 23.61
C SER A 69 6.45 -18.53 24.73
N THR A 70 6.37 -18.99 25.97
CA THR A 70 6.52 -18.12 27.14
C THR A 70 7.84 -17.37 27.10
N GLY A 71 7.78 -16.04 27.23
CA GLY A 71 8.97 -15.18 27.20
C GLY A 71 9.35 -14.71 25.80
N SER A 72 8.59 -15.09 24.77
CA SER A 72 8.71 -14.51 23.43
C SER A 72 8.51 -13.00 23.47
N THR A 73 9.33 -12.25 22.73
CA THR A 73 9.18 -10.81 22.54
C THR A 73 8.48 -10.45 21.23
N ALA A 74 8.07 -11.45 20.42
CA ALA A 74 7.27 -11.20 19.22
C ALA A 74 5.91 -10.60 19.61
N PHE A 75 5.44 -9.61 18.86
CA PHE A 75 4.21 -8.86 19.13
C PHE A 75 3.10 -9.21 18.14
N GLY A 76 2.78 -10.51 18.03
CA GLY A 76 1.73 -11.01 17.15
C GLY A 76 2.20 -11.36 15.73
N PRO A 77 1.27 -11.86 14.88
CA PRO A 77 1.56 -12.36 13.54
C PRO A 77 2.28 -11.33 12.67
N SER A 78 3.50 -11.67 12.28
CA SER A 78 4.33 -10.83 11.43
C SER A 78 5.02 -11.69 10.37
N ALA A 79 5.17 -11.18 9.15
CA ALA A 79 5.88 -11.91 8.11
C ALA A 79 7.35 -12.09 8.50
N PHE A 80 7.98 -11.04 9.05
CA PHE A 80 9.37 -11.06 9.49
C PHE A 80 9.50 -10.50 10.91
N PHE A 81 10.14 -11.27 11.78
CA PHE A 81 10.54 -10.82 13.11
C PHE A 81 12.06 -10.61 13.15
N ILE A 82 12.50 -9.36 13.22
CA ILE A 82 13.90 -8.97 13.27
C ILE A 82 14.30 -8.87 14.75
N THR A 83 15.17 -9.77 15.19
CA THR A 83 15.54 -9.93 16.60
C THR A 83 17.01 -10.35 16.76
N GLY A 84 17.45 -10.54 18.01
CA GLY A 84 18.78 -11.05 18.36
C GLY A 84 19.91 -10.06 18.10
N GLY A 85 19.66 -8.75 18.23
CA GLY A 85 20.66 -7.73 17.94
C GLY A 85 20.99 -7.57 16.45
N LYS A 86 20.19 -8.15 15.55
CA LYS A 86 20.43 -8.10 14.10
C LYS A 86 20.26 -6.68 13.58
N THR A 87 21.30 -6.17 12.92
CA THR A 87 21.21 -5.01 12.02
C THR A 87 21.04 -5.51 10.60
N LEU A 88 19.95 -5.15 9.93
CA LEU A 88 19.65 -5.60 8.57
C LEU A 88 19.33 -4.42 7.67
N THR A 89 19.85 -4.43 6.45
CA THR A 89 19.47 -3.47 5.40
C THR A 89 18.75 -4.20 4.27
N ILE A 90 17.61 -3.68 3.83
CA ILE A 90 16.89 -4.13 2.64
C ILE A 90 16.82 -2.93 1.68
N ASP A 91 17.52 -3.04 0.55
CA ASP A 91 17.80 -1.92 -0.34
C ASP A 91 17.39 -2.25 -1.78
N ALA A 92 16.26 -1.69 -2.20
CA ALA A 92 15.76 -1.71 -3.58
C ALA A 92 16.11 -0.41 -4.35
N SER A 93 16.98 0.44 -3.80
CA SER A 93 17.55 1.60 -4.50
C SER A 93 18.93 1.31 -5.11
N ALA A 94 19.50 0.14 -4.80
CA ALA A 94 20.77 -0.32 -5.32
C ALA A 94 20.60 -1.21 -6.58
N ASN A 95 21.71 -1.76 -7.09
CA ASN A 95 21.73 -2.82 -8.10
C ASN A 95 21.00 -2.52 -9.44
N GLY A 96 20.82 -1.25 -9.79
CA GLY A 96 20.25 -0.84 -11.09
C GLY A 96 18.72 -0.88 -11.19
N LEU A 97 18.01 -1.04 -10.07
CA LEU A 97 16.55 -0.92 -10.02
C LEU A 97 16.11 0.53 -10.31
N SER A 98 15.08 0.69 -11.14
CA SER A 98 14.56 1.99 -11.58
C SER A 98 13.12 2.26 -11.14
N ARG A 99 12.38 1.19 -10.82
CA ARG A 99 10.95 1.17 -10.45
C ARG A 99 10.71 0.64 -9.04
N GLY A 100 11.76 0.10 -8.38
CA GLY A 100 11.73 -0.38 -7.00
C GLY A 100 11.01 -1.72 -6.84
N VAL A 101 10.73 -2.10 -5.59
CA VAL A 101 10.08 -3.39 -5.27
C VAL A 101 8.96 -3.16 -4.24
N VAL A 102 7.81 -3.80 -4.48
CA VAL A 102 6.71 -3.84 -3.51
C VAL A 102 6.82 -5.10 -2.66
N ILE A 103 6.73 -4.95 -1.35
CA ILE A 103 6.52 -6.03 -0.40
C ILE A 103 5.10 -5.88 0.13
N ALA A 104 4.24 -6.85 -0.18
CA ALA A 104 2.83 -6.76 0.18
C ALA A 104 2.32 -8.03 0.84
N ARG A 105 1.44 -7.89 1.84
CA ARG A 105 0.59 -9.02 2.24
C ARG A 105 -0.35 -9.37 1.09
N SER A 106 -0.49 -10.64 0.78
CA SER A 106 -1.45 -11.12 -0.21
C SER A 106 -2.89 -10.88 0.27
N GLY A 107 -3.72 -10.32 -0.62
CA GLY A 107 -5.17 -10.16 -0.40
C GLY A 107 -5.99 -11.39 -0.81
N ALA A 108 -5.34 -12.47 -1.23
CA ALA A 108 -6.03 -13.68 -1.66
C ALA A 108 -6.87 -14.28 -0.53
N ALA A 109 -8.00 -14.89 -0.89
CA ALA A 109 -8.90 -15.52 0.07
C ALA A 109 -8.16 -16.62 0.88
N GLY A 110 -8.37 -16.64 2.19
CA GLY A 110 -7.73 -17.60 3.09
C GLY A 110 -6.35 -17.19 3.62
N ILE A 111 -5.77 -16.09 3.15
CA ILE A 111 -4.54 -15.55 3.75
C ILE A 111 -4.86 -14.78 5.03
N ALA A 112 -4.26 -15.21 6.13
CA ALA A 112 -4.44 -14.60 7.44
C ALA A 112 -4.00 -13.12 7.47
N ASN A 113 -4.54 -12.37 8.42
CA ASN A 113 -4.07 -11.02 8.71
C ASN A 113 -2.73 -11.10 9.44
N PHE A 114 -1.74 -10.34 8.97
CA PHE A 114 -0.46 -10.20 9.63
C PHE A 114 0.24 -8.91 9.19
N ARG A 115 1.18 -8.48 10.03
CA ARG A 115 2.07 -7.35 9.78
C ARG A 115 3.25 -7.75 8.91
N LEU A 116 3.90 -6.80 8.27
CA LEU A 116 5.07 -7.12 7.44
C LEU A 116 6.32 -7.30 8.30
N PHE A 117 6.60 -6.37 9.22
CA PHE A 117 7.78 -6.41 10.07
C PHE A 117 7.45 -6.19 11.55
N ASP A 118 8.11 -6.97 12.40
CA ASP A 118 8.23 -6.75 13.85
C ASP A 118 9.72 -6.60 14.19
N ILE A 119 10.08 -5.50 14.83
CA ILE A 119 11.46 -5.15 15.16
C ILE A 119 11.60 -5.16 16.67
N ASP A 120 12.34 -6.13 17.17
CA ASP A 120 12.64 -6.29 18.58
C ASP A 120 13.52 -5.14 19.10
N SER A 121 13.52 -4.91 20.41
CA SER A 121 14.17 -3.74 21.04
C SER A 121 15.69 -3.67 20.85
N SER A 122 16.33 -4.79 20.49
CA SER A 122 17.76 -4.87 20.23
C SER A 122 18.14 -4.75 18.76
N ALA A 123 17.15 -4.81 17.85
CA ALA A 123 17.40 -4.90 16.41
C ALA A 123 17.40 -3.53 15.71
N THR A 124 18.02 -3.49 14.53
CA THR A 124 17.98 -2.34 13.62
C THR A 124 17.56 -2.79 12.23
N LEU A 125 16.57 -2.11 11.65
CA LEU A 125 16.12 -2.33 10.28
C LEU A 125 16.28 -1.05 9.46
N ASN A 126 17.01 -1.15 8.35
CA ASN A 126 17.14 -0.09 7.36
C ASN A 126 16.40 -0.50 6.08
N LEU A 127 15.44 0.32 5.64
CA LEU A 127 14.66 0.09 4.43
C LEU A 127 14.92 1.20 3.42
N ARG A 128 15.25 0.84 2.18
CA ARG A 128 15.47 1.81 1.11
C ARG A 128 14.83 1.39 -0.20
N GLY A 129 14.16 2.32 -0.89
CA GLY A 129 13.64 2.08 -2.23
C GLY A 129 12.47 1.09 -2.31
N LEU A 130 11.68 0.93 -1.24
CA LEU A 130 10.64 -0.09 -1.15
C LEU A 130 9.25 0.53 -1.06
N THR A 131 8.24 -0.16 -1.60
CA THR A 131 6.86 -0.01 -1.12
C THR A 131 6.53 -1.12 -0.15
N LEU A 132 5.98 -0.79 1.02
CA LEU A 132 5.32 -1.71 1.93
C LEU A 132 3.80 -1.54 1.87
N ARG A 133 3.08 -2.60 1.50
CA ARG A 133 1.64 -2.50 1.21
C ARG A 133 0.78 -3.56 1.88
N ASN A 134 -0.45 -3.20 2.22
CA ASN A 134 -1.51 -4.13 2.64
C ASN A 134 -1.20 -4.98 3.88
N GLY A 135 -0.20 -4.60 4.68
CA GLY A 135 0.01 -5.22 5.99
C GLY A 135 -1.20 -4.97 6.89
N PHE A 136 -1.64 -5.99 7.64
CA PHE A 136 -2.83 -5.91 8.47
C PHE A 136 -2.59 -6.49 9.88
N ALA A 137 -2.44 -5.63 10.87
CA ALA A 137 -2.44 -5.99 12.29
C ALA A 137 -3.89 -6.04 12.83
N LEU A 138 -4.33 -7.20 13.32
CA LEU A 138 -5.63 -7.34 13.98
C LEU A 138 -5.43 -7.84 15.42
N GLY A 139 -5.93 -7.09 16.40
CA GLY A 139 -5.95 -7.51 17.80
C GLY A 139 -6.93 -8.65 18.03
N GLY A 140 -6.64 -9.55 18.97
CA GLY A 140 -7.50 -10.67 19.30
C GLY A 140 -8.85 -10.23 19.86
N ASP A 141 -9.92 -10.77 19.29
CA ASP A 141 -11.30 -10.62 19.75
C ASP A 141 -11.58 -11.39 21.05
N SER A 142 -12.47 -10.86 21.88
CA SER A 142 -13.05 -11.60 23.01
C SER A 142 -14.41 -11.04 23.40
N ARG A 143 -15.38 -11.91 23.67
CA ARG A 143 -16.75 -11.46 24.02
C ARG A 143 -16.84 -10.99 25.46
N PHE A 144 -16.33 -11.80 26.39
CA PHE A 144 -16.46 -11.52 27.81
C PHE A 144 -15.15 -11.01 28.44
N GLY A 145 -14.00 -11.36 27.87
CA GLY A 145 -12.76 -10.64 28.11
C GLY A 145 -12.65 -9.43 27.18
N GLY A 146 -11.69 -8.56 27.45
CA GLY A 146 -11.42 -7.40 26.59
C GLY A 146 -10.73 -7.80 25.29
N GLY A 147 -10.96 -7.01 24.23
CA GLY A 147 -10.25 -7.12 22.96
C GLY A 147 -8.82 -6.57 23.04
N ALA A 148 -7.93 -7.10 22.21
CA ALA A 148 -6.52 -6.70 22.15
C ALA A 148 -6.26 -5.53 21.19
N LEU A 149 -5.06 -4.95 21.26
CA LEU A 149 -4.57 -3.90 20.38
C LEU A 149 -4.25 -4.44 18.97
N GLY A 150 -4.62 -3.69 17.93
CA GLY A 150 -3.99 -3.77 16.61
C GLY A 150 -2.92 -2.68 16.48
N ALA A 151 -1.67 -3.05 16.25
CA ALA A 151 -0.54 -2.11 16.24
C ALA A 151 0.36 -2.30 15.02
N GLY A 152 0.48 -1.26 14.18
CA GLY A 152 1.49 -1.19 13.12
C GLY A 152 1.19 -2.14 11.96
N GLY A 153 0.24 -1.79 11.08
CA GLY A 153 -0.16 -2.69 9.99
C GLY A 153 1.00 -3.15 9.11
N ALA A 154 1.92 -2.24 8.77
CA ALA A 154 3.18 -2.60 8.12
C ALA A 154 4.24 -3.01 9.15
N ILE A 155 4.50 -2.13 10.14
CA ILE A 155 5.66 -2.25 11.03
C ILE A 155 5.27 -1.96 12.48
N PHE A 156 5.71 -2.84 13.38
CA PHE A 156 5.83 -2.54 14.79
C PHE A 156 7.30 -2.49 15.19
N ASN A 157 7.70 -1.40 15.84
CA ASN A 157 9.09 -1.13 16.16
C ASN A 157 9.28 -0.89 17.65
N ARG A 158 10.19 -1.64 18.26
CA ARG A 158 10.78 -1.34 19.58
C ARG A 158 12.28 -1.06 19.51
N GLY A 159 12.92 -1.36 18.37
CA GLY A 159 14.34 -1.14 18.12
C GLY A 159 14.60 0.16 17.37
N ALA A 160 15.50 0.10 16.39
CA ALA A 160 15.78 1.21 15.49
C ALA A 160 15.27 0.93 14.07
N LEU A 161 14.51 1.87 13.52
CA LEU A 161 13.95 1.80 12.18
C LEU A 161 14.36 3.03 11.37
N ASN A 162 15.09 2.82 10.28
CA ASN A 162 15.45 3.87 9.34
C ASN A 162 14.81 3.56 7.98
N ILE A 163 14.03 4.50 7.46
CA ILE A 163 13.37 4.34 6.17
C ILE A 163 13.73 5.53 5.29
N THR A 164 14.28 5.25 4.11
CA THR A 164 14.67 6.29 3.15
C THR A 164 14.11 5.96 1.78
N ARG A 165 13.45 6.93 1.12
CA ARG A 165 12.91 6.71 -0.24
C ARG A 165 12.01 5.48 -0.27
N CYS A 166 10.96 5.47 0.53
CA CYS A 166 10.01 4.35 0.55
C CYS A 166 8.57 4.87 0.54
N ALA A 167 7.64 3.97 0.23
CA ALA A 167 6.22 4.17 0.42
C ALA A 167 5.65 3.15 1.41
N LEU A 168 4.81 3.58 2.34
CA LEU A 168 4.03 2.70 3.21
C LEU A 168 2.55 3.00 2.96
N VAL A 169 1.88 2.11 2.23
CA VAL A 169 0.55 2.41 1.67
C VAL A 169 -0.47 1.32 1.96
N LEU A 170 -1.74 1.71 2.16
CA LEU A 170 -2.84 0.77 2.37
C LEU A 170 -2.63 -0.23 3.52
N ASN A 171 -1.87 0.14 4.54
CA ASN A 171 -1.66 -0.72 5.71
C ASN A 171 -2.72 -0.45 6.77
N ALA A 172 -3.13 -1.49 7.50
CA ALA A 172 -4.22 -1.41 8.46
C ALA A 172 -3.82 -1.93 9.84
N ALA A 173 -4.24 -1.22 10.88
CA ALA A 173 -4.20 -1.67 12.26
C ALA A 173 -5.60 -1.60 12.87
N GLN A 174 -6.13 -2.73 13.34
CA GLN A 174 -7.48 -2.82 13.90
C GLN A 174 -7.48 -3.48 15.28
N GLY A 175 -8.17 -2.87 16.23
CA GLY A 175 -8.39 -3.44 17.55
C GLY A 175 -9.34 -4.63 17.55
N GLY A 176 -9.14 -5.52 18.53
CA GLY A 176 -10.00 -6.67 18.77
C GLY A 176 -11.40 -6.25 19.21
N SER A 177 -12.39 -6.94 18.70
CA SER A 177 -13.82 -6.70 18.89
C SER A 177 -14.41 -7.62 19.97
N THR A 178 -15.56 -7.22 20.52
CA THR A 178 -16.32 -8.06 21.46
C THR A 178 -17.55 -8.74 20.84
N SER A 179 -17.82 -8.45 19.57
CA SER A 179 -18.79 -9.15 18.74
C SER A 179 -18.21 -10.37 17.99
N GLY A 180 -16.89 -10.52 17.94
CA GLY A 180 -16.18 -11.48 17.07
C GLY A 180 -15.66 -12.77 17.72
N GLY A 181 -15.85 -13.00 19.02
CA GLY A 181 -15.27 -14.15 19.73
C GLY A 181 -16.21 -14.80 20.74
N SER A 182 -15.85 -15.99 21.25
CA SER A 182 -16.57 -16.67 22.36
C SER A 182 -15.72 -16.80 23.63
N GLY A 183 -14.55 -16.16 23.66
CA GLY A 183 -13.60 -16.24 24.76
C GLY A 183 -14.09 -15.57 26.04
N SER A 184 -13.75 -16.19 27.19
CA SER A 184 -13.96 -15.62 28.53
C SER A 184 -12.69 -14.99 29.11
N SER A 185 -11.54 -15.17 28.47
CA SER A 185 -10.28 -14.52 28.81
C SER A 185 -10.01 -13.35 27.85
N GLY A 186 -9.00 -12.54 28.16
CA GLY A 186 -8.63 -11.40 27.33
C GLY A 186 -7.99 -11.80 26.01
N GLY A 187 -8.24 -11.02 24.96
CA GLY A 187 -7.57 -11.13 23.67
C GLY A 187 -6.08 -10.84 23.77
N GLY A 188 -5.26 -11.58 23.02
CA GLY A 188 -3.86 -11.24 22.77
C GLY A 188 -3.68 -10.61 21.39
N VAL A 189 -2.60 -9.88 21.16
CA VAL A 189 -2.31 -9.21 19.87
C VAL A 189 -2.02 -10.20 18.74
N GLY A 190 -1.92 -11.49 19.05
CA GLY A 190 -1.73 -12.53 18.05
C GLY A 190 -2.66 -13.72 18.13
N GLU A 191 -3.56 -13.76 19.11
CA GLU A 191 -4.46 -14.89 19.26
C GLU A 191 -5.77 -14.49 19.96
N THR A 192 -6.89 -14.91 19.36
CA THR A 192 -8.18 -14.92 20.04
C THR A 192 -8.20 -16.05 21.07
N PRO A 193 -8.60 -15.81 22.33
CA PRO A 193 -8.74 -16.87 23.31
C PRO A 193 -9.75 -17.95 22.88
N LEU A 194 -9.40 -19.21 23.15
CA LEU A 194 -10.25 -20.37 22.82
C LEU A 194 -11.61 -20.28 23.54
N ALA A 195 -12.67 -20.67 22.84
CA ALA A 195 -14.01 -20.79 23.43
C ALA A 195 -14.00 -21.77 24.61
N GLY A 196 -14.45 -21.33 25.78
CA GLY A 196 -14.41 -22.15 27.00
C GLY A 196 -13.01 -22.37 27.60
N GLY A 197 -11.96 -21.78 27.02
CA GLY A 197 -10.59 -21.75 27.55
C GLY A 197 -10.42 -20.77 28.71
N GLY A 198 -9.49 -21.08 29.62
CA GLY A 198 -9.21 -20.27 30.80
C GLY A 198 -8.05 -19.27 30.65
N ASN A 199 -7.07 -19.63 29.84
CA ASN A 199 -5.86 -18.82 29.62
C ASN A 199 -6.15 -17.62 28.72
N GLY A 200 -5.42 -16.52 28.90
CA GLY A 200 -5.44 -15.38 27.99
C GLY A 200 -4.89 -15.72 26.61
N GLY A 201 -5.29 -14.95 25.60
CA GLY A 201 -4.75 -15.06 24.24
C GLY A 201 -3.27 -14.68 24.19
N GLY A 202 -2.50 -15.29 23.28
CA GLY A 202 -1.07 -15.03 23.13
C GLY A 202 -0.68 -13.88 22.19
N PRO A 203 0.63 -13.60 22.03
CA PRO A 203 1.75 -14.26 22.69
C PRO A 203 1.83 -13.90 24.18
N ASN A 204 2.32 -14.79 25.05
CA ASN A 204 2.42 -14.56 26.51
C ASN A 204 1.09 -14.36 27.26
N GLY A 205 0.03 -15.09 26.89
CA GLY A 205 -1.26 -15.05 27.59
C GLY A 205 -1.17 -15.52 29.04
N GLY A 206 -1.93 -14.88 29.92
CA GLY A 206 -1.99 -15.25 31.33
C GLY A 206 -2.51 -16.67 31.53
N LEU A 207 -1.98 -17.39 32.50
CA LEU A 207 -2.43 -18.74 32.84
C LEU A 207 -3.68 -18.69 33.73
N LEU A 208 -4.61 -19.62 33.53
CA LEU A 208 -5.72 -19.83 34.43
C LEU A 208 -5.18 -20.13 35.84
N GLY A 209 -5.68 -19.43 36.86
CA GLY A 209 -5.25 -19.66 38.23
C GLY A 209 -5.49 -21.10 38.68
N GLY A 210 -4.52 -21.70 39.38
CA GLY A 210 -4.67 -23.00 40.04
C GLY A 210 -5.05 -22.84 41.52
N GLY A 211 -6.14 -23.47 41.96
CA GLY A 211 -6.60 -23.49 43.36
C GLY A 211 -8.04 -23.02 43.54
N ALA A 212 -8.64 -23.31 44.71
CA ALA A 212 -10.07 -23.10 45.02
C ALA A 212 -10.59 -21.64 44.90
N PHE A 213 -9.70 -20.66 44.74
CA PHE A 213 -9.99 -19.21 44.68
C PHE A 213 -9.14 -18.46 43.63
N GLY A 214 -8.62 -19.16 42.63
CA GLY A 214 -7.60 -18.63 41.70
C GLY A 214 -8.07 -17.43 40.89
N ALA A 215 -7.46 -16.26 41.15
CA ALA A 215 -7.49 -15.15 40.21
C ALA A 215 -6.83 -15.56 38.88
N GLY A 216 -7.33 -15.01 37.78
CA GLY A 216 -6.69 -15.19 36.48
C GLY A 216 -5.28 -14.61 36.49
N GLY A 217 -4.31 -15.33 35.92
CA GLY A 217 -2.96 -14.82 35.70
C GLY A 217 -2.95 -13.61 34.76
N PRO A 218 -2.07 -12.63 34.98
CA PRO A 218 -1.90 -11.51 34.08
C PRO A 218 -1.23 -11.94 32.77
N GLY A 219 -1.53 -11.24 31.68
CA GLY A 219 -0.80 -11.36 30.43
C GLY A 219 0.55 -10.64 30.46
N GLY A 220 1.50 -11.13 29.66
CA GLY A 220 2.75 -10.43 29.35
C GLY A 220 2.63 -9.56 28.11
N ILE A 221 3.77 -9.15 27.53
CA ILE A 221 3.77 -8.36 26.29
C ILE A 221 2.99 -9.08 25.18
N GLY A 222 1.99 -8.40 24.61
CA GLY A 222 1.07 -8.94 23.62
C GLY A 222 -0.02 -9.88 24.15
N GLY A 223 0.03 -10.24 25.44
CA GLY A 223 -0.79 -11.31 26.03
C GLY A 223 -2.02 -10.81 26.75
N GLY A 224 -3.14 -11.49 26.54
CA GLY A 224 -4.39 -11.24 27.28
C GLY A 224 -4.34 -11.79 28.71
N GLY A 225 -5.20 -11.25 29.58
CA GLY A 225 -5.39 -11.76 30.93
C GLY A 225 -6.24 -13.02 30.98
N ALA A 226 -5.93 -13.96 31.88
CA ALA A 226 -6.73 -15.17 32.07
C ALA A 226 -8.10 -14.87 32.70
N ARG A 227 -9.09 -15.73 32.51
CA ARG A 227 -10.37 -15.59 33.22
C ARG A 227 -10.21 -15.92 34.71
N GLY A 228 -11.07 -15.34 35.55
CA GLY A 228 -11.25 -15.77 36.93
C GLY A 228 -11.97 -17.11 37.02
N LEU A 229 -11.69 -17.89 38.06
CA LEU A 229 -12.40 -19.15 38.32
C LEU A 229 -13.82 -18.90 38.84
N ASP A 230 -14.76 -19.65 38.28
CA ASP A 230 -16.14 -19.73 38.76
C ASP A 230 -16.19 -20.48 40.11
N SER A 231 -17.10 -20.07 40.99
CA SER A 231 -17.47 -20.80 42.20
C SER A 231 -18.95 -21.19 42.13
N GLY A 232 -19.30 -22.42 42.50
CA GLY A 232 -20.70 -22.88 42.48
C GLY A 232 -21.56 -22.16 43.53
N GLU A 233 -21.46 -22.59 44.79
CA GLU A 233 -22.21 -22.02 45.93
C GLU A 233 -21.34 -21.23 46.92
N GLY A 234 -20.10 -20.89 46.54
CA GLY A 234 -19.12 -20.25 47.42
C GLY A 234 -19.27 -18.74 47.58
N LEU A 235 -18.74 -18.20 48.68
CA LEU A 235 -18.66 -16.75 48.97
C LEU A 235 -17.48 -16.05 48.25
N TYR A 236 -16.58 -16.80 47.60
CA TYR A 236 -15.36 -16.27 46.98
C TYR A 236 -15.23 -16.72 45.52
N VAL A 237 -14.96 -15.77 44.63
CA VAL A 237 -14.87 -15.94 43.17
C VAL A 237 -13.59 -15.32 42.63
N GLY A 238 -13.02 -15.92 41.60
CA GLY A 238 -11.77 -15.45 41.01
C GLY A 238 -11.96 -14.14 40.25
N LYS A 239 -11.04 -13.19 40.43
CA LYS A 239 -10.94 -11.99 39.58
C LYS A 239 -10.33 -12.35 38.23
N GLY A 240 -10.70 -11.60 37.19
CA GLY A 240 -10.04 -11.68 35.89
C GLY A 240 -8.59 -11.18 35.96
N GLY A 241 -7.71 -11.82 35.22
CA GLY A 241 -6.32 -11.41 35.07
C GLY A 241 -6.21 -10.12 34.27
N LEU A 242 -5.21 -9.30 34.58
CA LEU A 242 -4.91 -8.09 33.80
C LEU A 242 -4.37 -8.46 32.41
N GLY A 243 -4.71 -7.67 31.40
CA GLY A 243 -4.01 -7.72 30.12
C GLY A 243 -2.59 -7.18 30.25
N GLY A 244 -1.65 -7.75 29.50
CA GLY A 244 -0.32 -7.15 29.33
C GLY A 244 -0.33 -6.06 28.28
N PHE A 245 0.84 -5.50 27.92
CA PHE A 245 0.91 -4.44 26.91
C PHE A 245 0.31 -4.93 25.58
N GLY A 246 -0.74 -4.25 25.08
CA GLY A 246 -1.52 -4.68 23.93
C GLY A 246 -2.61 -5.73 24.20
N GLY A 247 -2.63 -6.36 25.37
CA GLY A 247 -3.56 -7.43 25.72
C GLY A 247 -4.84 -6.93 26.40
N GLY A 248 -5.95 -7.61 26.13
CA GLY A 248 -7.21 -7.38 26.81
C GLY A 248 -7.27 -8.00 28.20
N GLY A 249 -8.13 -7.47 29.07
CA GLY A 249 -8.36 -8.00 30.41
C GLY A 249 -9.22 -9.27 30.42
N GLY A 250 -8.96 -10.19 31.35
CA GLY A 250 -9.76 -11.40 31.53
C GLY A 250 -11.10 -11.13 32.22
N ARG A 251 -12.10 -11.98 31.96
CA ARG A 251 -13.39 -11.86 32.65
C ARG A 251 -13.28 -12.32 34.11
N GLY A 252 -14.09 -11.73 34.99
CA GLY A 252 -14.31 -12.25 36.33
C GLY A 252 -15.06 -13.59 36.36
N GLY A 253 -14.83 -14.36 37.43
CA GLY A 253 -15.52 -15.63 37.68
C GLY A 253 -16.96 -15.45 38.14
N ASN A 254 -17.81 -16.41 37.80
CA ASN A 254 -19.21 -16.49 38.22
C ASN A 254 -19.36 -17.01 39.66
N GLY A 255 -20.40 -16.56 40.35
CA GLY A 255 -20.80 -17.10 41.67
C GLY A 255 -22.28 -16.90 41.94
N SER A 256 -22.86 -17.73 42.82
CA SER A 256 -24.27 -17.57 43.23
C SER A 256 -24.50 -16.29 44.05
N VAL A 257 -23.52 -15.92 44.89
CA VAL A 257 -23.58 -14.73 45.76
C VAL A 257 -22.52 -13.70 45.36
N ALA A 258 -21.23 -14.05 45.42
CA ALA A 258 -20.14 -13.14 45.08
C ALA A 258 -19.86 -13.08 43.57
N VAL A 259 -19.34 -11.94 43.09
CA VAL A 259 -19.00 -11.72 41.67
C VAL A 259 -17.54 -11.35 41.49
N GLY A 260 -16.86 -12.04 40.57
CA GLY A 260 -15.46 -11.75 40.27
C GLY A 260 -15.35 -10.45 39.49
N ASP A 261 -14.45 -9.56 39.92
CA ASP A 261 -14.11 -8.36 39.15
C ASP A 261 -13.49 -8.75 37.79
N GLY A 262 -13.77 -7.96 36.76
CA GLY A 262 -13.07 -8.05 35.48
C GLY A 262 -11.63 -7.55 35.61
N GLY A 263 -10.71 -8.18 34.88
CA GLY A 263 -9.34 -7.71 34.78
C GLY A 263 -9.25 -6.47 33.90
N GLY A 264 -8.39 -5.51 34.27
CA GLY A 264 -8.11 -4.36 33.42
C GLY A 264 -7.37 -4.76 32.14
N GLY A 265 -7.60 -4.03 31.04
CA GLY A 265 -6.80 -4.15 29.83
C GLY A 265 -5.43 -3.48 30.00
N GLY A 266 -4.42 -3.98 29.29
CA GLY A 266 -3.16 -3.24 29.17
C GLY A 266 -3.27 -2.15 28.10
N PHE A 267 -2.16 -1.45 27.81
CA PHE A 267 -2.14 -0.39 26.79
C PHE A 267 -2.80 -0.84 25.47
N GLY A 268 -3.77 -0.09 24.97
CA GLY A 268 -4.53 -0.46 23.76
C GLY A 268 -5.54 -1.62 23.92
N GLY A 269 -5.55 -2.32 25.05
CA GLY A 269 -6.46 -3.41 25.36
C GLY A 269 -7.73 -2.94 26.08
N GLY A 270 -8.84 -3.60 25.77
CA GLY A 270 -10.10 -3.41 26.49
C GLY A 270 -10.12 -4.10 27.85
N GLY A 271 -10.96 -3.64 28.76
CA GLY A 271 -11.19 -4.28 30.05
C GLY A 271 -12.10 -5.51 29.95
N GLY A 272 -11.92 -6.48 30.83
CA GLY A 272 -12.78 -7.65 30.93
C GLY A 272 -14.12 -7.35 31.60
N GLY A 273 -15.17 -8.07 31.25
CA GLY A 273 -16.43 -8.05 31.98
C GLY A 273 -16.30 -8.66 33.37
N HIS A 274 -17.12 -8.23 34.31
CA HIS A 274 -17.24 -8.94 35.59
C HIS A 274 -18.07 -10.22 35.45
N GLY A 275 -18.00 -11.09 36.46
CA GLY A 275 -18.75 -12.34 36.50
C GLY A 275 -20.27 -12.16 36.63
N TYR A 276 -21.00 -13.27 36.60
CA TYR A 276 -22.44 -13.32 36.91
C TYR A 276 -22.65 -13.68 38.39
N GLY A 277 -23.60 -13.01 39.05
CA GLY A 277 -24.01 -13.30 40.43
C GLY A 277 -24.97 -12.25 40.99
N THR A 278 -25.33 -12.37 42.28
CA THR A 278 -26.31 -11.47 42.93
C THR A 278 -25.68 -10.21 43.55
N ALA A 279 -24.38 -10.24 43.87
CA ALA A 279 -23.62 -9.05 44.27
C ALA A 279 -23.16 -8.20 43.07
N THR A 280 -22.81 -6.94 43.30
CA THR A 280 -22.22 -6.07 42.27
C THR A 280 -20.72 -6.36 42.10
N GLY A 281 -20.30 -6.74 40.89
CA GLY A 281 -18.88 -6.83 40.51
C GLY A 281 -18.40 -5.58 39.78
N ASN A 282 -17.09 -5.32 39.80
CA ASN A 282 -16.51 -4.23 39.02
C ASN A 282 -16.00 -4.72 37.67
N SER A 283 -16.41 -4.05 36.59
CA SER A 283 -15.82 -4.31 35.28
C SER A 283 -14.37 -3.84 35.20
N GLY A 284 -13.59 -4.53 34.38
CA GLY A 284 -12.21 -4.16 34.10
C GLY A 284 -12.12 -2.79 33.44
N GLN A 285 -11.17 -1.98 33.90
CA GLN A 285 -10.83 -0.71 33.27
C GLN A 285 -10.02 -0.94 31.98
N PRO A 286 -10.10 -0.04 30.98
CA PRO A 286 -9.30 -0.14 29.77
C PRO A 286 -7.88 0.36 30.00
N GLY A 287 -6.96 -0.06 29.12
CA GLY A 287 -5.75 0.73 28.87
C GLY A 287 -6.03 1.86 27.87
N PHE A 288 -5.01 2.69 27.60
CA PHE A 288 -5.14 3.82 26.68
C PHE A 288 -5.74 3.39 25.33
N GLY A 289 -6.84 4.03 24.93
CA GLY A 289 -7.55 3.77 23.67
C GLY A 289 -8.45 2.53 23.66
N GLY A 290 -8.32 1.62 24.63
CA GLY A 290 -9.28 0.53 24.82
C GLY A 290 -10.57 1.01 25.47
N ALA A 291 -11.58 0.15 25.51
CA ALA A 291 -12.84 0.42 26.19
C ALA A 291 -13.01 -0.40 27.49
N SER A 292 -13.72 0.17 28.47
CA SER A 292 -14.06 -0.54 29.70
C SER A 292 -14.94 -1.76 29.40
N GLY A 293 -14.77 -2.82 30.21
CA GLY A 293 -15.76 -3.88 30.26
C GLY A 293 -17.10 -3.36 30.79
N THR A 294 -18.17 -4.13 30.59
CA THR A 294 -19.52 -3.87 31.13
C THR A 294 -20.02 -5.08 31.88
N TYR A 295 -21.34 -5.14 32.15
CA TYR A 295 -21.99 -6.34 32.66
C TYR A 295 -21.74 -7.52 31.72
N LEU A 296 -20.98 -8.50 32.19
CA LEU A 296 -20.55 -9.73 31.49
C LEU A 296 -19.67 -9.55 30.26
N LEU A 297 -19.81 -8.46 29.50
CA LEU A 297 -19.10 -8.22 28.25
C LEU A 297 -17.77 -7.49 28.48
N GLY A 298 -16.78 -7.81 27.66
CA GLY A 298 -15.55 -7.03 27.61
C GLY A 298 -15.70 -5.74 26.82
N GLY A 299 -14.72 -4.87 26.94
CA GLY A 299 -14.54 -3.72 26.07
C GLY A 299 -13.64 -4.05 24.88
N ALA A 300 -13.83 -3.34 23.77
CA ALA A 300 -13.03 -3.54 22.57
C ALA A 300 -11.63 -2.90 22.71
N GLY A 301 -10.68 -3.42 21.93
CA GLY A 301 -9.31 -2.92 21.86
C GLY A 301 -9.14 -1.79 20.84
N ALA A 302 -8.03 -1.08 20.92
CA ALA A 302 -7.69 0.02 20.02
C ALA A 302 -7.02 -0.45 18.73
N GLY A 303 -7.09 0.37 17.67
CA GLY A 303 -6.22 0.27 16.50
C GLY A 303 -5.30 1.48 16.43
N MET A 304 -4.00 1.25 16.30
CA MET A 304 -3.00 2.31 16.36
C MET A 304 -1.90 2.14 15.31
N GLY A 305 -1.55 3.23 14.61
CA GLY A 305 -0.45 3.23 13.66
C GLY A 305 -0.75 2.34 12.45
N GLY A 306 -1.62 2.79 11.54
CA GLY A 306 -2.03 1.97 10.39
C GLY A 306 -0.85 1.46 9.58
N ALA A 307 0.20 2.29 9.41
CA ALA A 307 1.49 1.86 8.88
C ALA A 307 2.45 1.44 10.00
N ILE A 308 2.82 2.38 10.88
CA ILE A 308 3.88 2.20 11.87
C ILE A 308 3.33 2.42 13.28
N PHE A 309 3.59 1.47 14.16
CA PHE A 309 3.55 1.69 15.60
C PHE A 309 4.98 1.64 16.14
N ASN A 310 5.46 2.76 16.69
CA ASN A 310 6.73 2.84 17.39
C ASN A 310 6.49 2.80 18.90
N ASP A 311 7.06 1.82 19.59
CA ASP A 311 6.93 1.57 21.02
C ASP A 311 8.30 1.67 21.69
N ALA A 312 8.58 2.77 22.37
CA ALA A 312 9.85 3.06 23.03
C ALA A 312 11.12 2.95 22.13
N GLY A 313 10.94 2.78 20.81
CA GLY A 313 12.00 2.67 19.83
C GLY A 313 12.34 4.00 19.15
N THR A 314 13.20 3.93 18.14
CA THR A 314 13.59 5.07 17.32
C THR A 314 13.17 4.86 15.87
N VAL A 315 12.58 5.91 15.26
CA VAL A 315 12.16 5.91 13.86
C VAL A 315 12.70 7.16 13.18
N THR A 316 13.41 6.97 12.08
CA THR A 316 13.87 8.05 11.19
C THR A 316 13.33 7.82 9.79
N LEU A 317 12.53 8.77 9.28
CA LEU A 317 11.97 8.73 7.92
C LEU A 317 12.54 9.88 7.08
N THR A 318 13.01 9.57 5.88
CA THR A 318 13.51 10.57 4.92
C THR A 318 13.03 10.30 3.50
N ASN A 319 12.37 11.26 2.86
CA ASN A 319 11.76 11.07 1.54
C ASN A 319 10.78 9.88 1.52
N VAL A 320 9.83 9.87 2.47
CA VAL A 320 8.90 8.74 2.66
C VAL A 320 7.47 9.20 2.43
N THR A 321 6.71 8.43 1.65
CA THR A 321 5.26 8.60 1.52
C THR A 321 4.54 7.60 2.43
N LEU A 322 3.67 8.06 3.31
CA LEU A 322 2.72 7.23 4.08
C LEU A 322 1.30 7.61 3.69
N ALA A 323 0.65 6.78 2.89
CA ALA A 323 -0.65 7.12 2.33
C ALA A 323 -1.70 6.02 2.46
N GLU A 324 -2.95 6.43 2.63
CA GLU A 324 -4.10 5.51 2.66
C GLU A 324 -4.00 4.41 3.74
N ASN A 325 -3.21 4.66 4.79
CA ASN A 325 -3.12 3.75 5.93
C ASN A 325 -4.29 3.99 6.87
N ARG A 326 -4.73 2.92 7.56
CA ARG A 326 -5.92 2.94 8.39
C ARG A 326 -5.64 2.45 9.81
N ALA A 327 -6.01 3.22 10.82
CA ALA A 327 -6.10 2.77 12.20
C ALA A 327 -7.57 2.74 12.66
N SER A 328 -8.05 1.60 13.18
CA SER A 328 -9.46 1.40 13.54
C SER A 328 -9.61 0.77 14.91
N GLY A 329 -10.37 1.39 15.80
CA GLY A 329 -10.80 0.71 17.02
C GLY A 329 -11.63 -0.54 16.73
N GLY A 330 -11.58 -1.51 17.64
CA GLY A 330 -12.44 -2.69 17.60
C GLY A 330 -13.88 -2.32 17.97
N SER A 331 -14.83 -3.07 17.42
CA SER A 331 -16.25 -2.84 17.67
C SER A 331 -16.76 -3.68 18.83
N SER A 332 -17.77 -3.17 19.51
CA SER A 332 -18.41 -3.80 20.66
C SER A 332 -19.91 -3.93 20.43
N SER A 333 -20.50 -5.00 20.98
CA SER A 333 -21.96 -5.16 21.00
C SER A 333 -22.66 -4.22 22.00
N SER A 334 -21.90 -3.66 22.95
CA SER A 334 -22.31 -2.50 23.76
C SER A 334 -21.99 -1.21 22.99
N GLU A 335 -22.98 -0.34 22.84
CA GLU A 335 -22.86 0.92 22.09
C GLU A 335 -21.81 1.89 22.67
N THR A 336 -21.35 1.69 23.91
CA THR A 336 -20.40 2.60 24.59
C THR A 336 -19.01 2.02 24.80
N SER A 337 -18.78 0.76 24.43
CA SER A 337 -17.55 0.02 24.75
C SER A 337 -16.68 -0.25 23.52
N ASN A 338 -16.71 0.67 22.56
CA ASN A 338 -15.93 0.59 21.33
C ASN A 338 -14.51 1.13 21.52
N GLY A 339 -13.53 0.51 20.85
CA GLY A 339 -12.14 0.94 20.91
C GLY A 339 -11.88 2.20 20.10
N SER A 340 -10.73 2.82 20.34
CA SER A 340 -10.26 4.03 19.65
C SER A 340 -9.36 3.72 18.46
N GLY A 341 -9.35 4.61 17.47
CA GLY A 341 -8.39 4.63 16.35
C GLY A 341 -7.44 5.82 16.47
N TYR A 342 -6.13 5.57 16.50
CA TYR A 342 -5.13 6.64 16.62
C TYR A 342 -3.98 6.51 15.64
N GLY A 343 -3.49 7.63 15.08
CA GLY A 343 -2.30 7.60 14.24
C GLY A 343 -2.55 6.83 12.94
N GLY A 344 -3.35 7.36 12.03
CA GLY A 344 -3.78 6.63 10.82
C GLY A 344 -2.61 6.10 10.00
N ALA A 345 -1.51 6.85 9.90
CA ALA A 345 -0.22 6.31 9.47
C ALA A 345 0.67 5.90 10.65
N ILE A 346 1.01 6.82 11.56
CA ILE A 346 2.02 6.59 12.60
C ILE A 346 1.43 6.79 14.00
N PHE A 347 1.65 5.82 14.87
CA PHE A 347 1.52 5.98 16.32
C PHE A 347 2.88 5.87 16.98
N ASN A 348 3.32 6.92 17.68
CA ASN A 348 4.57 6.95 18.44
C ASN A 348 4.28 6.96 19.94
N TYR A 349 4.64 5.88 20.63
CA TYR A 349 4.46 5.71 22.05
C TYR A 349 5.81 5.68 22.76
N ALA A 350 6.04 6.65 23.65
CA ALA A 350 7.27 6.76 24.43
C ALA A 350 8.56 6.65 23.58
N GLY A 351 8.52 6.93 22.28
CA GLY A 351 9.62 6.70 21.35
C GLY A 351 10.12 7.97 20.70
N ASN A 352 11.21 7.87 19.94
CA ASN A 352 11.77 9.01 19.20
C ASN A 352 11.39 8.92 17.73
N LEU A 353 10.78 9.99 17.22
CA LEU A 353 10.35 10.08 15.83
C LEU A 353 10.96 11.29 15.14
N THR A 354 11.73 11.04 14.07
CA THR A 354 12.34 12.07 13.23
C THR A 354 11.86 11.95 11.79
N LEU A 355 11.24 13.02 11.29
CA LEU A 355 10.63 13.10 9.96
C LEU A 355 11.26 14.25 9.17
N SER A 356 11.76 13.94 7.97
CA SER A 356 12.31 14.93 7.04
C SER A 356 11.86 14.60 5.62
N PHE A 357 11.24 15.56 4.91
CA PHE A 357 10.68 15.29 3.57
C PHE A 357 9.74 14.08 3.56
N VAL A 358 8.76 14.09 4.46
CA VAL A 358 7.77 13.01 4.59
C VAL A 358 6.40 13.51 4.14
N THR A 359 5.68 12.72 3.34
CA THR A 359 4.28 12.97 3.00
C THR A 359 3.41 11.93 3.69
N ALA A 360 2.74 12.30 4.78
CA ALA A 360 1.75 11.47 5.44
C ALA A 360 0.34 11.98 5.09
N ALA A 361 -0.29 11.42 4.06
CA ALA A 361 -1.55 11.95 3.52
C ALA A 361 -2.62 10.91 3.21
N ASN A 362 -3.89 11.34 3.15
CA ASN A 362 -5.04 10.46 2.86
C ASN A 362 -5.18 9.27 3.83
N ASN A 363 -4.60 9.38 5.03
CA ASN A 363 -4.67 8.34 6.04
C ASN A 363 -6.02 8.42 6.78
N ARG A 364 -6.44 7.32 7.38
CA ARG A 364 -7.75 7.21 8.01
C ARG A 364 -7.66 6.73 9.45
N VAL A 365 -8.41 7.38 10.33
CA VAL A 365 -8.67 6.89 11.69
C VAL A 365 -10.16 6.65 11.87
N ASN A 366 -10.54 5.54 12.50
CA ASN A 366 -11.92 5.24 12.85
C ASN A 366 -11.99 4.80 14.31
N ALA A 367 -12.92 5.35 15.07
CA ALA A 367 -13.38 4.69 16.28
C ALA A 367 -14.13 3.40 15.89
N GLY A 368 -14.15 2.41 16.78
CA GLY A 368 -14.93 1.18 16.56
C GLY A 368 -16.44 1.40 16.61
N GLY A 369 -16.88 2.58 17.07
CA GLY A 369 -18.25 3.01 17.29
C GLY A 369 -18.29 4.09 18.38
N SER A 370 -19.49 4.38 18.90
CA SER A 370 -19.66 5.32 20.01
C SER A 370 -18.85 4.92 21.25
N GLY A 371 -18.28 5.89 21.96
CA GLY A 371 -17.40 5.66 23.11
C GLY A 371 -15.91 5.47 22.75
N GLY A 372 -15.58 5.17 21.49
CA GLY A 372 -14.21 5.23 20.98
C GLY A 372 -13.85 6.62 20.44
N SER A 373 -12.56 6.96 20.42
CA SER A 373 -12.04 8.21 19.83
C SER A 373 -11.35 7.93 18.48
N ALA A 374 -11.26 8.95 17.62
CA ALA A 374 -10.57 8.88 16.33
C ALA A 374 -9.70 10.14 16.14
N GLU A 375 -8.38 10.02 16.26
CA GLU A 375 -7.48 11.19 16.28
C GLU A 375 -6.12 10.93 15.63
N GLY A 376 -5.46 12.00 15.15
CA GLY A 376 -4.13 11.92 14.56
C GLY A 376 -4.15 11.16 13.24
N GLY A 377 -4.83 11.71 12.24
CA GLY A 377 -5.04 11.05 10.95
C GLY A 377 -3.72 10.64 10.28
N ALA A 378 -2.73 11.52 10.30
CA ALA A 378 -1.37 11.21 9.89
C ALA A 378 -0.56 10.61 11.06
N LEU A 379 -0.56 11.29 12.21
CA LEU A 379 0.36 10.98 13.30
C LEU A 379 -0.27 11.22 14.67
N PHE A 380 0.00 10.29 15.59
CA PHE A 380 -0.29 10.46 17.01
C PHE A 380 0.98 10.19 17.83
N ASN A 381 1.42 11.18 18.60
CA ASN A 381 2.57 11.11 19.49
C ASN A 381 2.11 11.11 20.94
N LEU A 382 2.51 10.11 21.73
CA LEU A 382 2.06 9.93 23.10
C LEU A 382 3.24 9.67 24.04
N SER A 383 3.49 10.63 24.93
CA SER A 383 4.34 10.41 26.10
C SER A 383 3.54 9.85 27.27
N ASP A 384 4.19 9.04 28.09
CA ASP A 384 3.63 8.47 29.31
C ASP A 384 4.66 8.51 30.46
N THR A 385 4.23 8.15 31.66
CA THR A 385 5.12 7.98 32.80
C THR A 385 5.98 6.71 32.62
N PRO A 386 7.20 6.65 33.20
CA PRO A 386 8.01 5.43 33.17
C PRO A 386 7.26 4.19 33.68
N ALA A 387 6.41 4.37 34.70
CA ALA A 387 5.64 3.30 35.32
C ALA A 387 4.55 2.76 34.39
N ASN A 388 3.75 3.63 33.76
CA ASN A 388 2.73 3.22 32.80
C ASN A 388 3.35 2.65 31.53
N CYS A 389 4.44 3.26 31.05
CA CYS A 389 5.15 2.80 29.88
C CYS A 389 5.72 1.39 30.07
N SER A 390 6.18 1.05 31.26
CA SER A 390 6.70 -0.29 31.59
C SER A 390 5.63 -1.29 32.04
N ALA A 391 4.35 -0.89 32.06
CA ALA A 391 3.26 -1.75 32.50
C ALA A 391 3.03 -2.92 31.54
N GLY A 392 2.49 -4.03 32.05
CA GLY A 392 2.13 -5.20 31.23
C GLY A 392 3.32 -5.87 30.53
N GLY A 393 4.55 -5.68 31.04
CA GLY A 393 5.77 -6.29 30.51
C GLY A 393 6.40 -5.53 29.34
N ASN A 394 6.02 -4.28 29.08
CA ASN A 394 6.65 -3.48 28.04
C ASN A 394 8.07 -3.02 28.42
N LEU A 395 8.96 -2.97 27.43
CA LEU A 395 10.35 -2.54 27.58
C LEU A 395 10.48 -1.05 27.23
N CYS A 396 10.38 -0.19 28.24
CA CYS A 396 10.41 1.26 28.05
C CYS A 396 11.78 1.88 28.32
N ALA A 397 12.74 1.70 27.41
CA ALA A 397 14.11 2.19 27.58
C ALA A 397 14.24 3.73 27.57
N SER A 398 13.28 4.43 26.97
CA SER A 398 13.22 5.90 26.86
C SER A 398 12.73 6.61 28.12
N GLY A 399 12.27 5.87 29.14
CA GLY A 399 11.68 6.45 30.35
C GLY A 399 10.28 7.05 30.15
N GLY A 400 9.59 6.71 29.05
CA GLY A 400 8.19 7.12 28.81
C GLY A 400 8.02 8.37 27.94
N THR A 401 9.09 9.12 27.68
CA THR A 401 9.03 10.32 26.86
C THR A 401 8.93 9.96 25.37
N ALA A 402 7.97 10.55 24.67
CA ALA A 402 7.88 10.51 23.22
C ALA A 402 8.34 11.83 22.61
N THR A 403 9.27 11.78 21.64
CA THR A 403 9.75 12.96 20.92
C THR A 403 9.30 12.94 19.47
N LEU A 404 8.99 14.14 18.94
CA LEU A 404 8.64 14.34 17.54
C LEU A 404 9.45 15.52 16.98
N THR A 405 10.36 15.21 16.06
CA THR A 405 11.04 16.20 15.22
C THR A 405 10.51 16.06 13.81
N ILE A 406 9.86 17.10 13.28
CA ILE A 406 9.28 17.10 11.93
C ILE A 406 9.80 18.30 11.15
N SER A 407 10.27 18.07 9.92
CA SER A 407 10.78 19.11 9.03
C SER A 407 10.46 18.85 7.57
N HIS A 408 10.22 19.92 6.80
CA HIS A 408 9.98 19.84 5.36
C HIS A 408 8.93 18.77 4.99
N SER A 409 7.88 18.63 5.79
CA SER A 409 6.96 17.47 5.73
C SER A 409 5.50 17.88 5.65
N ILE A 410 4.66 16.94 5.23
CA ILE A 410 3.22 17.09 5.04
C ILE A 410 2.49 16.08 5.92
N GLY A 411 1.53 16.53 6.72
CA GLY A 411 0.55 15.68 7.40
C GLY A 411 -0.86 16.14 7.03
N ALA A 412 -1.49 15.54 6.03
CA ALA A 412 -2.60 16.19 5.33
C ALA A 412 -3.72 15.25 4.86
N ASN A 413 -4.87 15.84 4.53
CA ASN A 413 -6.00 15.19 3.87
C ASN A 413 -6.49 13.90 4.56
N SER A 414 -6.26 13.75 5.87
CA SER A 414 -6.73 12.56 6.57
C SER A 414 -8.25 12.57 6.72
N THR A 415 -8.84 11.38 6.87
CA THR A 415 -10.29 11.21 7.08
C THR A 415 -10.60 10.54 8.41
N GLY A 416 -11.82 10.75 8.91
CA GLY A 416 -12.30 10.20 10.18
C GLY A 416 -11.81 10.95 11.43
N THR A 417 -11.08 12.05 11.24
CA THR A 417 -10.68 13.01 12.27
C THR A 417 -10.61 14.41 11.64
N THR A 418 -10.60 15.46 12.46
CA THR A 418 -10.31 16.84 12.04
C THR A 418 -8.86 17.25 12.32
N THR A 419 -8.05 16.37 12.93
CA THR A 419 -6.65 16.62 13.30
C THR A 419 -5.73 15.58 12.67
N ASP A 420 -4.80 16.03 11.81
CA ASP A 420 -3.81 15.15 11.18
C ASP A 420 -2.69 14.77 12.15
N ILE A 421 -2.20 15.72 12.95
CA ILE A 421 -1.11 15.50 13.90
C ILE A 421 -1.59 15.81 15.31
N VAL A 422 -1.44 14.83 16.20
CA VAL A 422 -1.72 14.98 17.63
C VAL A 422 -0.46 14.65 18.41
N SER A 423 -0.12 15.50 19.37
CA SER A 423 0.95 15.25 20.32
C SER A 423 0.41 15.45 21.73
N ARG A 424 0.40 14.39 22.54
CA ARG A 424 -0.07 14.41 23.92
C ARG A 424 1.08 14.08 24.85
N ALA A 425 1.31 14.99 25.78
CA ALA A 425 2.17 14.74 26.90
C ALA A 425 1.28 14.43 28.12
N SER A 426 1.33 13.20 28.62
CA SER A 426 0.76 12.88 29.94
C SER A 426 1.62 13.49 31.08
N TYR A 427 2.80 14.02 30.74
CA TYR A 427 3.76 14.69 31.61
C TYR A 427 4.07 16.08 31.04
N GLY A 428 4.04 17.13 31.87
CA GLY A 428 4.08 18.54 31.45
C GLY A 428 5.42 19.06 30.91
N ASP A 429 6.02 18.37 29.95
CA ASP A 429 7.13 18.92 29.14
C ASP A 429 6.56 19.57 27.86
N PRO A 430 6.60 20.92 27.75
CA PRO A 430 6.09 21.65 26.60
C PRO A 430 6.97 21.55 25.34
N SER A 431 8.06 20.77 25.34
CA SER A 431 8.98 20.64 24.18
C SER A 431 8.54 19.65 23.09
N VAL A 432 7.34 19.07 23.18
CA VAL A 432 6.97 17.81 22.49
C VAL A 432 6.23 18.00 21.14
N PHE A 433 6.15 19.23 20.62
CA PHE A 433 5.77 19.50 19.23
C PHE A 433 6.32 20.86 18.77
N ALA A 434 7.41 20.86 18.01
CA ALA A 434 7.91 22.05 17.34
C ALA A 434 7.79 21.85 15.82
N PRO A 435 6.61 22.07 15.21
CA PRO A 435 6.53 22.18 13.77
C PRO A 435 7.43 23.34 13.38
N ASN A 436 8.47 23.08 12.59
CA ASN A 436 9.18 24.18 11.94
C ASN A 436 8.30 24.76 10.84
N ALA A 437 8.64 25.98 10.39
CA ALA A 437 7.89 26.71 9.37
C ALA A 437 7.70 25.93 8.06
N SER A 438 8.54 24.92 7.81
CA SER A 438 8.55 24.08 6.61
C SER A 438 7.64 22.85 6.71
N THR A 439 6.73 22.77 7.69
CA THR A 439 5.76 21.67 7.81
C THR A 439 4.34 22.15 7.49
N ARG A 440 3.60 21.42 6.64
CA ARG A 440 2.18 21.70 6.32
C ARG A 440 1.27 20.65 6.92
N ILE A 441 0.15 21.10 7.48
CA ILE A 441 -0.88 20.28 8.12
C ILE A 441 -2.25 20.68 7.57
N GLY A 442 -3.18 19.73 7.44
CA GLY A 442 -4.54 20.01 6.97
C GLY A 442 -4.70 19.71 5.48
N SER A 443 -5.29 20.62 4.71
CA SER A 443 -5.53 20.38 3.29
C SER A 443 -4.32 20.75 2.43
N VAL A 444 -3.86 19.82 1.60
CA VAL A 444 -2.78 20.04 0.63
C VAL A 444 -3.16 19.40 -0.71
N ALA A 445 -2.96 20.11 -1.82
CA ALA A 445 -3.25 19.56 -3.14
C ALA A 445 -2.17 18.54 -3.55
N LEU A 446 -2.54 17.26 -3.57
CA LEU A 446 -1.68 16.12 -3.88
C LEU A 446 -2.37 15.24 -4.94
N ALA A 447 -1.58 14.63 -5.81
CA ALA A 447 -2.07 13.69 -6.81
C ALA A 447 -2.59 12.40 -6.17
N ALA A 448 -3.43 11.67 -6.90
CA ALA A 448 -3.82 10.31 -6.52
C ALA A 448 -2.61 9.37 -6.54
N LEU A 449 -2.66 8.32 -5.71
CA LEU A 449 -1.63 7.29 -5.62
C LEU A 449 -2.03 6.08 -6.52
N PRO A 450 -1.09 5.47 -7.27
CA PRO A 450 0.25 5.98 -7.57
C PRO A 450 0.20 7.10 -8.61
N ALA A 451 1.05 8.12 -8.49
CA ALA A 451 1.13 9.18 -9.48
C ALA A 451 1.77 8.67 -10.79
N PRO A 452 1.29 9.09 -11.98
CA PRO A 452 1.75 8.59 -13.28
C PRO A 452 3.13 9.13 -13.75
N LEU A 453 3.99 9.59 -12.83
CA LEU A 453 5.30 10.15 -13.21
C LEU A 453 6.28 9.07 -13.68
N ARG A 454 7.13 9.43 -14.65
CA ARG A 454 8.21 8.58 -15.16
C ARG A 454 9.37 8.54 -14.16
N GLY A 455 9.82 7.33 -13.83
CA GLY A 455 11.01 7.09 -13.01
C GLY A 455 10.75 7.20 -11.50
N GLY A 456 11.22 6.19 -10.77
CA GLY A 456 11.04 6.09 -9.32
C GLY A 456 10.12 4.94 -8.90
N LEU A 457 10.05 4.76 -7.58
CA LEU A 457 9.30 3.68 -6.93
C LEU A 457 7.83 3.68 -7.36
N VAL A 458 7.22 2.50 -7.44
CA VAL A 458 5.84 2.33 -7.93
C VAL A 458 4.74 3.09 -7.18
N ASP A 459 4.97 3.54 -5.93
CA ASP A 459 3.99 4.30 -5.15
C ASP A 459 4.56 5.66 -4.72
N VAL A 460 4.25 6.69 -5.50
CA VAL A 460 4.70 8.07 -5.28
C VAL A 460 3.51 9.01 -5.26
N MET A 461 3.52 9.96 -4.32
CA MET A 461 2.49 10.98 -4.17
C MET A 461 3.08 12.37 -4.42
N VAL A 462 2.63 13.01 -5.50
CA VAL A 462 3.24 14.23 -6.04
C VAL A 462 2.36 15.44 -5.67
N PRO A 463 2.95 16.58 -5.28
CA PRO A 463 2.23 17.85 -5.24
C PRO A 463 1.62 18.22 -6.59
N LEU A 464 0.34 18.57 -6.61
CA LEU A 464 -0.31 19.07 -7.83
C LEU A 464 0.14 20.51 -8.14
N ALA A 465 -0.02 20.94 -9.40
CA ALA A 465 0.22 22.33 -9.77
C ALA A 465 -0.56 23.30 -8.86
N GLY A 466 0.11 24.34 -8.37
CA GLY A 466 -0.45 25.31 -7.43
C GLY A 466 -0.58 24.81 -5.98
N SER A 467 -0.04 23.62 -5.67
CA SER A 467 -0.02 23.10 -4.30
C SER A 467 0.83 23.96 -3.38
N SER A 468 0.36 24.14 -2.14
CA SER A 468 1.10 24.84 -1.08
C SER A 468 2.35 24.11 -0.59
N ALA A 469 2.65 22.94 -1.17
CA ALA A 469 3.85 22.16 -0.93
C ALA A 469 5.00 22.50 -1.89
N ILE A 470 4.69 23.12 -3.04
CA ILE A 470 5.69 23.48 -4.06
C ILE A 470 6.47 24.71 -3.58
N ASP A 471 7.80 24.67 -3.73
CA ASP A 471 8.76 25.71 -3.31
C ASP A 471 8.55 26.17 -1.86
N ALA A 472 8.10 25.27 -0.98
CA ALA A 472 7.70 25.60 0.39
C ALA A 472 8.76 25.24 1.45
N GLY A 473 9.93 24.75 1.02
CA GLY A 473 11.02 24.31 1.89
C GLY A 473 11.73 25.44 2.61
N GLY A 474 11.68 26.66 2.06
CA GLY A 474 12.38 27.83 2.57
C GLY A 474 13.72 28.06 1.87
N PRO A 475 14.35 29.22 2.10
CA PRO A 475 15.54 29.63 1.39
C PRO A 475 16.78 28.85 1.86
N GLY A 476 17.55 28.34 0.89
CA GLY A 476 18.82 27.66 1.15
C GLY A 476 18.95 26.31 0.42
N PRO A 477 20.11 25.64 0.54
CA PRO A 477 20.27 24.32 -0.04
C PRO A 477 19.36 23.31 0.65
N CYS A 478 18.76 22.41 -0.14
CA CYS A 478 17.94 21.33 0.40
C CYS A 478 18.75 20.45 1.34
N ALA A 479 18.17 20.12 2.50
CA ALA A 479 18.84 19.27 3.50
C ALA A 479 19.08 17.83 2.99
N VAL A 480 18.41 17.43 1.90
CA VAL A 480 18.63 16.18 1.17
C VAL A 480 18.82 16.47 -0.32
N ALA A 481 19.74 15.75 -0.97
CA ALA A 481 20.13 16.01 -2.35
C ALA A 481 19.11 15.53 -3.40
N SER A 482 18.25 14.58 -3.06
CA SER A 482 17.23 14.02 -3.96
C SER A 482 15.95 13.68 -3.22
N ASP A 483 14.85 13.53 -3.96
CA ASP A 483 13.51 13.19 -3.46
C ASP A 483 13.31 11.66 -3.30
N GLN A 484 12.07 11.19 -3.10
CA GLN A 484 11.74 9.75 -3.00
C GLN A 484 12.10 8.96 -4.27
N ARG A 485 12.02 9.58 -5.46
CA ARG A 485 12.25 8.95 -6.76
C ARG A 485 13.71 8.98 -7.19
N GLY A 486 14.50 9.92 -6.69
CA GLY A 486 15.90 10.12 -7.11
C GLY A 486 16.11 11.41 -7.86
N VAL A 487 15.04 12.20 -8.00
CA VAL A 487 15.10 13.49 -8.66
C VAL A 487 15.87 14.45 -7.75
N PRO A 488 16.90 15.15 -8.27
CA PRO A 488 17.67 16.11 -7.50
C PRO A 488 16.80 17.23 -6.94
N ARG A 489 17.16 17.79 -5.79
CA ARG A 489 16.50 18.97 -5.23
C ARG A 489 17.44 20.20 -5.23
N PRO A 490 16.93 21.42 -5.45
CA PRO A 490 15.57 21.73 -5.90
C PRO A 490 15.43 21.54 -7.42
N GLN A 491 14.22 21.27 -7.90
CA GLN A 491 13.89 21.41 -9.33
C GLN A 491 13.31 22.80 -9.65
N GLY A 492 12.74 23.47 -8.65
CA GLY A 492 12.18 24.82 -8.72
C GLY A 492 13.08 25.89 -8.10
N ALA A 493 12.44 26.94 -7.57
CA ALA A 493 13.12 28.05 -6.91
C ALA A 493 13.63 27.67 -5.51
N GLU A 494 12.86 26.85 -4.80
CA GLU A 494 13.19 26.28 -3.50
C GLU A 494 12.85 24.77 -3.49
N CYS A 495 13.21 24.08 -2.42
CA CYS A 495 12.84 22.66 -2.29
C CYS A 495 11.34 22.55 -2.02
N ASP A 496 10.71 21.52 -2.56
CA ASP A 496 9.35 21.16 -2.17
C ASP A 496 9.37 20.47 -0.80
N ILE A 497 8.35 20.72 0.01
CA ILE A 497 8.13 19.93 1.23
C ILE A 497 7.41 18.62 0.89
N GLY A 498 7.61 17.62 1.72
CA GLY A 498 7.10 16.26 1.49
C GLY A 498 8.09 15.40 0.71
N ALA A 499 7.68 14.17 0.41
CA ALA A 499 8.54 13.12 -0.12
C ALA A 499 9.06 13.37 -1.55
N VAL A 500 8.39 14.22 -2.32
CA VAL A 500 8.60 14.40 -3.75
C VAL A 500 8.95 15.84 -4.06
N GLU A 501 9.85 16.03 -5.03
CA GLU A 501 10.18 17.31 -5.64
C GLU A 501 9.47 17.42 -7.00
N SER A 502 8.54 18.36 -7.15
CA SER A 502 7.85 18.61 -8.41
C SER A 502 8.80 19.18 -9.46
N GLU A 503 8.74 18.63 -10.67
CA GLU A 503 9.57 19.10 -11.78
C GLU A 503 8.90 20.28 -12.49
N THR A 504 9.67 21.29 -12.91
CA THR A 504 9.17 22.53 -13.53
C THR A 504 8.43 22.34 -14.86
N LEU A 505 8.51 21.16 -15.49
CA LEU A 505 7.66 20.83 -16.65
C LEU A 505 6.16 20.76 -16.29
N PHE A 506 5.83 20.55 -15.01
CA PHE A 506 4.46 20.38 -14.51
C PHE A 506 3.89 21.63 -13.82
N ALA A 507 4.67 22.71 -13.68
CA ALA A 507 4.26 23.94 -13.01
C ALA A 507 3.34 24.86 -13.85
N ASN A 508 3.25 24.61 -15.16
CA ASN A 508 2.69 25.58 -16.12
C ASN A 508 1.23 25.32 -16.50
N GLY A 509 0.56 24.33 -15.92
CA GLY A 509 -0.87 24.08 -16.18
C GLY A 509 -1.20 23.63 -17.60
N PHE A 510 -0.34 22.84 -18.26
CA PHE A 510 -0.68 22.20 -19.54
C PHE A 510 -1.52 20.92 -19.39
N GLU A 511 -1.84 20.51 -18.17
CA GLU A 511 -2.86 19.51 -17.90
C GLU A 511 -4.20 20.25 -17.74
N ASP A 512 -5.00 20.28 -18.81
CA ASP A 512 -6.43 20.51 -18.66
C ASP A 512 -7.00 19.40 -17.76
N MET A 513 -7.14 19.69 -16.46
CA MET A 513 -7.67 18.77 -15.43
C MET A 513 -9.17 18.47 -15.60
N SER A 514 -9.77 18.73 -16.76
CA SER A 514 -11.18 18.39 -17.01
C SER A 514 -11.42 16.92 -17.40
N VAL A 515 -10.38 16.10 -17.63
CA VAL A 515 -10.54 14.65 -17.84
C VAL A 515 -9.39 13.85 -17.22
N VAL A 516 -9.54 13.42 -15.96
CA VAL A 516 -8.68 12.35 -15.41
C VAL A 516 -9.08 11.06 -16.11
N MET A 517 -8.45 10.80 -17.25
CA MET A 517 -8.57 9.54 -17.96
C MET A 517 -7.93 8.45 -17.08
N PRO A 518 -8.66 7.38 -16.69
CA PRO A 518 -8.05 6.29 -15.94
C PRO A 518 -6.91 5.66 -16.76
N LEU A 519 -5.90 5.09 -16.08
CA LEU A 519 -4.72 4.47 -16.74
C LEU A 519 -5.12 3.41 -17.79
N VAL A 520 -6.20 2.67 -17.50
CA VAL A 520 -6.92 1.77 -18.40
C VAL A 520 -8.42 2.01 -18.20
N ASN A 521 -9.17 2.21 -19.27
CA ASN A 521 -10.62 2.39 -19.24
C ASN A 521 -11.38 1.05 -19.23
N CYS A 522 -10.72 -0.04 -19.62
CA CYS A 522 -11.33 -1.35 -19.82
C CYS A 522 -11.93 -1.93 -18.53
N THR A 523 -13.18 -2.37 -18.63
CA THR A 523 -13.89 -2.99 -17.50
C THR A 523 -13.12 -4.19 -16.95
N GLY A 524 -12.85 -4.19 -15.63
CA GLY A 524 -12.18 -5.31 -14.95
C GLY A 524 -10.65 -5.35 -15.07
N MET A 525 -10.02 -4.44 -15.81
CA MET A 525 -8.57 -4.40 -16.03
C MET A 525 -7.81 -3.40 -15.13
N LEU A 526 -8.32 -3.15 -13.92
CA LEU A 526 -7.67 -2.25 -12.94
C LEU A 526 -6.30 -2.76 -12.46
N HIS A 527 -6.04 -4.07 -12.59
CA HIS A 527 -4.74 -4.70 -12.32
C HIS A 527 -4.23 -5.35 -13.60
N HIS A 528 -3.21 -4.77 -14.23
CA HIS A 528 -2.66 -5.23 -15.50
C HIS A 528 -1.13 -5.09 -15.52
N THR A 529 -0.50 -5.73 -16.51
CA THR A 529 0.91 -5.57 -16.85
C THR A 529 1.04 -4.97 -18.25
N ASP A 530 1.98 -4.05 -18.45
CA ASP A 530 2.31 -3.54 -19.78
C ASP A 530 3.14 -4.60 -20.54
N VAL A 531 2.58 -5.11 -21.64
CA VAL A 531 3.27 -5.96 -22.63
C VAL A 531 4.06 -5.10 -23.62
N LEU A 532 3.53 -3.91 -23.91
CA LEU A 532 4.22 -2.84 -24.62
C LEU A 532 3.88 -1.53 -23.94
N ALA A 533 4.90 -0.71 -23.69
CA ALA A 533 4.75 0.67 -23.28
C ALA A 533 5.66 1.54 -24.15
N GLU A 534 5.12 2.01 -25.27
CA GLU A 534 5.85 2.79 -26.25
C GLU A 534 5.41 4.26 -26.18
N THR A 535 6.40 5.13 -25.99
CA THR A 535 6.18 6.58 -25.92
C THR A 535 7.11 7.36 -26.84
N PHE A 536 7.92 6.63 -27.63
CA PHE A 536 8.72 7.17 -28.71
C PHE A 536 9.66 8.30 -28.26
N SER A 537 10.23 8.20 -27.05
CA SER A 537 11.07 9.24 -26.42
C SER A 537 12.55 9.20 -26.86
N GLY A 538 12.88 8.36 -27.84
CA GLY A 538 14.22 8.25 -28.43
C GLY A 538 14.31 8.96 -29.78
N SER A 539 15.48 8.92 -30.42
CA SER A 539 15.68 9.45 -31.77
C SER A 539 15.32 8.47 -32.89
N ALA A 540 14.84 7.27 -32.54
CA ALA A 540 14.48 6.19 -33.47
C ALA A 540 13.41 5.28 -32.84
N LEU A 541 12.72 4.50 -33.68
CA LEU A 541 11.77 3.49 -33.23
C LEU A 541 12.51 2.35 -32.52
N THR A 542 11.89 1.79 -31.50
CA THR A 542 12.39 0.62 -30.77
C THR A 542 12.38 -0.64 -31.67
N PRO A 543 13.11 -1.69 -31.29
CA PRO A 543 13.10 -2.97 -32.01
C PRO A 543 11.72 -3.63 -32.11
N ASP A 544 10.73 -3.16 -31.36
CA ASP A 544 9.34 -3.64 -31.41
C ASP A 544 8.62 -3.24 -32.71
N TRP A 545 9.21 -2.36 -33.53
CA TRP A 545 8.62 -1.86 -34.77
C TRP A 545 9.51 -2.13 -35.99
N THR A 546 8.87 -2.53 -37.09
CA THR A 546 9.47 -2.60 -38.43
C THR A 546 8.89 -1.51 -39.32
N VAL A 547 9.75 -0.76 -39.99
CA VAL A 547 9.38 0.39 -40.83
C VAL A 547 9.60 0.08 -42.30
N ASP A 548 8.55 0.18 -43.09
CA ASP A 548 8.63 0.36 -44.54
C ASP A 548 8.33 1.83 -44.86
N VAL A 549 9.38 2.63 -45.10
CA VAL A 549 9.22 4.08 -45.31
C VAL A 549 8.33 4.43 -46.50
N ASN A 550 8.27 3.55 -47.51
CA ASN A 550 7.48 3.72 -48.72
C ASN A 550 7.63 5.14 -49.30
N ALA A 551 8.83 5.72 -49.34
CA ALA A 551 9.06 7.11 -49.80
C ALA A 551 8.22 8.22 -49.11
N GLY A 552 7.62 7.96 -47.95
CA GLY A 552 7.17 8.97 -47.02
C GLY A 552 8.21 9.20 -45.91
N ALA A 553 7.82 9.88 -44.83
CA ALA A 553 8.73 10.18 -43.72
C ALA A 553 8.17 9.72 -42.37
N VAL A 554 9.04 9.07 -41.59
CA VAL A 554 8.83 8.71 -40.19
C VAL A 554 9.87 9.46 -39.37
N ASN A 555 9.42 10.30 -38.43
CA ASN A 555 10.30 11.04 -37.53
C ASN A 555 9.92 10.74 -36.08
N VAL A 556 10.91 10.46 -35.24
CA VAL A 556 10.73 10.12 -33.83
C VAL A 556 11.27 11.27 -32.99
N ALA A 557 10.38 11.93 -32.25
CA ALA A 557 10.68 13.07 -31.39
C ALA A 557 9.53 13.25 -30.38
N ASP A 558 9.61 12.51 -29.26
CA ASP A 558 8.58 12.45 -28.22
C ASP A 558 7.20 12.15 -28.82
N GLY A 559 7.11 10.98 -29.44
CA GLY A 559 6.06 10.57 -30.36
C GLY A 559 6.64 10.20 -31.73
N VAL A 560 5.86 9.52 -32.55
CA VAL A 560 6.22 9.22 -33.94
C VAL A 560 5.32 10.00 -34.91
N SER A 561 5.94 10.82 -35.75
CA SER A 561 5.28 11.54 -36.83
C SER A 561 5.39 10.73 -38.11
N ALA A 562 4.25 10.40 -38.71
CA ALA A 562 4.15 9.77 -40.01
C ALA A 562 3.55 10.76 -41.00
N SER A 563 4.27 11.01 -42.10
CA SER A 563 3.85 11.97 -43.11
C SER A 563 4.00 11.44 -44.53
N SER A 564 3.10 11.89 -45.39
CA SER A 564 3.01 11.48 -46.78
C SER A 564 3.96 12.26 -47.69
N SER A 565 4.41 11.62 -48.76
CA SER A 565 4.84 12.34 -49.97
C SER A 565 3.65 12.41 -50.96
N ALA A 566 3.83 13.01 -52.14
CA ALA A 566 2.74 13.22 -53.10
C ALA A 566 1.98 11.94 -53.53
N THR A 567 2.58 10.74 -53.37
CA THR A 567 1.98 9.47 -53.82
C THR A 567 2.20 8.26 -52.89
N THR A 568 2.83 8.41 -51.74
CA THR A 568 3.14 7.25 -50.87
C THR A 568 3.19 7.61 -49.38
N PHE A 569 2.98 6.61 -48.50
CA PHE A 569 2.89 6.76 -47.05
C PHE A 569 3.67 5.65 -46.32
N PRO A 570 4.36 5.93 -45.20
CA PRO A 570 5.06 4.91 -44.44
C PRO A 570 4.12 3.85 -43.86
N PHE A 571 4.56 2.61 -43.85
CA PHE A 571 3.87 1.49 -43.22
C PHE A 571 4.73 0.94 -42.09
N VAL A 572 4.26 1.11 -40.85
CA VAL A 572 5.00 0.67 -39.66
C VAL A 572 4.18 -0.39 -38.93
N ARG A 573 4.82 -1.50 -38.58
CA ARG A 573 4.17 -2.68 -38.00
C ARG A 573 4.92 -3.22 -36.80
N SER A 574 4.22 -3.91 -35.90
CA SER A 574 4.85 -4.65 -34.81
C SER A 574 5.79 -5.73 -35.35
N ALA A 575 7.03 -5.78 -34.86
CA ALA A 575 8.08 -6.71 -35.29
C ALA A 575 7.85 -8.16 -34.80
N ALA A 576 7.10 -8.32 -33.71
CA ALA A 576 6.73 -9.60 -33.12
C ALA A 576 5.25 -9.63 -32.72
N SER A 577 4.78 -10.80 -32.25
CA SER A 577 3.43 -10.93 -31.69
C SER A 577 3.34 -10.18 -30.36
N ILE A 578 2.80 -8.96 -30.42
CA ILE A 578 2.73 -8.04 -29.29
C ILE A 578 1.40 -8.11 -28.54
N ILE A 579 0.39 -8.72 -29.17
CA ILE A 579 -0.92 -8.94 -28.56
C ILE A 579 -0.91 -10.26 -27.76
N PRO A 580 -1.35 -10.26 -26.49
CA PRO A 580 -1.49 -11.47 -25.69
C PRO A 580 -2.39 -12.51 -26.38
N THR A 581 -1.91 -13.74 -26.43
CA THR A 581 -2.65 -14.86 -27.05
C THR A 581 -3.77 -15.41 -26.17
N ILE A 582 -3.75 -15.12 -24.87
CA ILE A 582 -4.74 -15.51 -23.86
C ILE A 582 -5.00 -14.37 -22.87
N GLY A 583 -6.13 -14.43 -22.15
CA GLY A 583 -6.46 -13.51 -21.05
C GLY A 583 -7.06 -12.19 -21.51
N ASP A 584 -7.36 -11.30 -20.58
CA ASP A 584 -7.87 -9.97 -20.93
C ASP A 584 -6.71 -9.08 -21.41
N PHE A 585 -6.94 -8.26 -22.44
CA PHE A 585 -5.94 -7.30 -22.89
C PHE A 585 -6.57 -5.98 -23.34
N SER A 586 -5.76 -4.92 -23.29
CA SER A 586 -6.10 -3.63 -23.89
C SER A 586 -5.00 -3.11 -24.79
N VAL A 587 -5.40 -2.39 -25.85
CA VAL A 587 -4.51 -1.62 -26.71
C VAL A 587 -4.98 -0.17 -26.64
N ARG A 588 -4.16 0.71 -26.08
CA ARG A 588 -4.46 2.14 -25.92
C ARG A 588 -3.45 2.97 -26.68
N TRP A 589 -3.89 3.97 -27.41
CA TRP A 589 -3.00 4.90 -28.10
C TRP A 589 -3.57 6.30 -28.12
N SER A 590 -2.67 7.28 -28.20
CA SER A 590 -3.04 8.69 -28.40
C SER A 590 -2.39 9.23 -29.65
N ALA A 591 -3.17 9.89 -30.49
CA ALA A 591 -2.69 10.46 -31.74
C ALA A 591 -3.42 11.75 -32.11
N ARG A 592 -2.76 12.58 -32.91
CA ARG A 592 -3.31 13.80 -33.51
C ARG A 592 -2.97 13.87 -34.99
N TYR A 593 -3.92 14.26 -35.82
CA TYR A 593 -3.66 14.46 -37.25
C TYR A 593 -3.13 15.88 -37.49
N THR A 594 -1.91 15.94 -38.02
CA THR A 594 -1.11 17.17 -38.12
C THR A 594 -1.34 17.91 -39.43
N ASN A 595 -1.80 17.21 -40.46
CA ASN A 595 -2.21 17.81 -41.73
C ASN A 595 -3.29 16.93 -42.36
N LEU A 596 -4.44 17.51 -42.73
CA LEU A 596 -5.52 16.78 -43.37
C LEU A 596 -5.38 16.81 -44.89
N ALA A 597 -5.54 15.64 -45.51
CA ALA A 597 -5.59 15.50 -46.96
C ALA A 597 -6.93 14.87 -47.39
N PRO A 598 -7.23 14.83 -48.70
CA PRO A 598 -8.44 14.16 -49.19
C PRO A 598 -8.49 12.66 -48.83
N GLN A 599 -7.34 12.01 -48.67
CA GLN A 599 -7.23 10.62 -48.20
C GLN A 599 -6.76 10.59 -46.75
N GLY A 600 -7.41 9.78 -45.92
CA GLY A 600 -7.05 9.61 -44.51
C GLY A 600 -6.16 8.43 -44.26
N THR A 601 -5.55 8.34 -43.08
CA THR A 601 -4.65 7.23 -42.75
C THR A 601 -4.94 6.72 -41.35
N GLY A 602 -4.53 5.48 -41.07
CA GLY A 602 -4.71 4.86 -39.76
C GLY A 602 -3.65 5.36 -38.78
N SER A 603 -4.04 6.07 -37.72
CA SER A 603 -3.08 6.48 -36.68
C SER A 603 -2.62 5.29 -35.83
N LEU A 604 -3.50 4.30 -35.64
CA LEU A 604 -3.19 2.94 -35.25
C LEU A 604 -4.30 2.00 -35.74
N VAL A 605 -3.93 0.79 -36.11
CA VAL A 605 -4.82 -0.30 -36.51
C VAL A 605 -4.47 -1.54 -35.70
N VAL A 606 -5.49 -2.12 -35.08
CA VAL A 606 -5.42 -3.42 -34.40
C VAL A 606 -6.07 -4.44 -35.33
N SER A 607 -5.32 -5.47 -35.73
CA SER A 607 -5.78 -6.45 -36.71
C SER A 607 -5.37 -7.88 -36.39
N ASN A 608 -6.09 -8.83 -36.98
CA ASN A 608 -5.71 -10.23 -37.01
C ASN A 608 -4.75 -10.48 -38.19
N GLY A 609 -3.45 -10.36 -37.91
CA GLY A 609 -2.38 -10.40 -38.91
C GLY A 609 -2.05 -9.03 -39.48
N LEU A 610 -1.02 -8.99 -40.34
CA LEU A 610 -0.52 -7.79 -40.99
C LEU A 610 -0.85 -7.79 -42.49
N PRO A 611 -1.26 -6.64 -43.07
CA PRO A 611 -1.38 -6.54 -44.52
C PRO A 611 0.00 -6.61 -45.19
N ALA A 612 0.05 -7.09 -46.43
CA ALA A 612 1.26 -7.08 -47.22
C ALA A 612 1.59 -5.64 -47.66
N ASN A 613 2.84 -5.20 -47.48
CA ASN A 613 3.26 -3.89 -47.93
C ASN A 613 3.06 -3.74 -49.45
N GLY A 614 2.44 -2.63 -49.88
CA GLY A 614 2.11 -2.36 -51.28
C GLY A 614 0.75 -2.91 -51.74
N THR A 615 -0.05 -3.52 -50.86
CA THR A 615 -1.38 -4.06 -51.21
C THR A 615 -2.51 -3.26 -50.59
N ALA A 616 -3.69 -3.27 -51.25
CA ALA A 616 -4.91 -2.68 -50.69
C ALA A 616 -5.21 -3.31 -49.33
N ASP A 617 -5.46 -2.46 -48.34
CA ASP A 617 -5.79 -2.95 -47.00
C ASP A 617 -7.11 -3.74 -46.99
N SER A 618 -7.12 -4.83 -46.24
CA SER A 618 -8.29 -5.68 -46.06
C SER A 618 -8.97 -5.36 -44.74
N TYR A 619 -10.06 -4.58 -44.82
CA TYR A 619 -10.93 -4.28 -43.67
C TYR A 619 -11.42 -5.57 -42.97
N ALA A 620 -11.45 -6.72 -43.67
CA ALA A 620 -11.85 -8.01 -43.12
C ALA A 620 -10.99 -8.45 -41.92
N LEU A 621 -9.73 -7.99 -41.83
CA LEU A 621 -8.80 -8.37 -40.77
C LEU A 621 -8.74 -7.36 -39.61
N ARG A 622 -9.34 -6.18 -39.76
CA ARG A 622 -9.32 -5.14 -38.72
C ARG A 622 -10.29 -5.46 -37.58
N SER A 623 -9.80 -5.29 -36.35
CA SER A 623 -10.58 -5.30 -35.11
C SER A 623 -10.99 -3.89 -34.72
N VAL A 624 -10.05 -2.93 -34.75
CA VAL A 624 -10.31 -1.49 -34.55
C VAL A 624 -9.30 -0.64 -35.33
N ASP A 625 -9.71 0.55 -35.77
CA ASP A 625 -8.80 1.60 -36.22
C ASP A 625 -9.29 3.00 -35.87
N ALA A 626 -8.35 3.94 -35.76
CA ALA A 626 -8.62 5.38 -35.78
C ALA A 626 -8.13 5.98 -37.10
N TRP A 627 -8.96 6.81 -37.73
CA TRP A 627 -8.77 7.34 -39.07
C TRP A 627 -9.25 8.79 -39.17
N GLN A 628 -8.52 9.63 -39.92
CA GLN A 628 -9.00 10.98 -40.25
C GLN A 628 -8.66 11.37 -41.70
N ASP A 629 -9.67 11.82 -42.42
CA ASP A 629 -9.58 12.43 -43.75
C ASP A 629 -10.29 13.79 -43.76
N GLY A 630 -10.45 14.38 -44.96
CA GLY A 630 -11.16 15.65 -45.14
C GLY A 630 -12.64 15.64 -44.72
N SER A 631 -13.24 14.48 -44.44
CA SER A 631 -14.63 14.35 -43.98
C SER A 631 -14.77 14.27 -42.45
N GLY A 632 -13.67 14.02 -41.72
CA GLY A 632 -13.67 13.98 -40.25
C GLY A 632 -12.83 12.86 -39.67
N PHE A 633 -12.79 12.82 -38.33
CA PHE A 633 -12.18 11.78 -37.52
C PHE A 633 -13.19 10.66 -37.25
N ASN A 634 -12.74 9.43 -37.33
CA ASN A 634 -13.59 8.25 -37.20
C ASN A 634 -12.81 7.11 -36.51
N VAL A 635 -13.41 6.54 -35.46
CA VAL A 635 -12.98 5.27 -34.87
C VAL A 635 -13.93 4.18 -35.33
N ARG A 636 -13.39 3.15 -35.97
CA ARG A 636 -14.14 2.03 -36.53
C ARG A 636 -13.77 0.75 -35.79
N ALA A 637 -14.76 -0.10 -35.52
CA ALA A 637 -14.53 -1.36 -34.82
C ALA A 637 -15.42 -2.49 -35.34
N ARG A 638 -14.94 -3.72 -35.17
CA ARG A 638 -15.64 -4.95 -35.56
C ARG A 638 -16.56 -5.40 -34.43
N THR A 639 -17.84 -5.56 -34.74
CA THR A 639 -18.86 -5.96 -33.74
C THR A 639 -19.34 -7.40 -33.89
N ASN A 640 -19.06 -8.05 -35.03
CA ASN A 640 -19.25 -9.48 -35.27
C ASN A 640 -18.41 -9.92 -36.47
N ALA A 641 -18.54 -11.20 -36.89
CA ALA A 641 -17.78 -11.78 -37.99
C ALA A 641 -17.81 -10.98 -39.31
N THR A 642 -18.92 -10.29 -39.62
CA THR A 642 -19.12 -9.61 -40.91
C THR A 642 -19.25 -8.08 -40.81
N THR A 643 -19.47 -7.55 -39.61
CA THR A 643 -19.80 -6.13 -39.40
C THR A 643 -18.61 -5.35 -38.87
N TYR A 644 -18.12 -4.43 -39.69
CA TYR A 644 -17.12 -3.41 -39.33
C TYR A 644 -17.75 -2.03 -39.55
N LYS A 645 -17.88 -1.23 -38.49
CA LYS A 645 -18.61 0.04 -38.56
C LYS A 645 -17.93 1.15 -37.74
N SER A 646 -18.26 2.39 -38.06
CA SER A 646 -17.93 3.53 -37.20
C SER A 646 -18.60 3.40 -35.84
N VAL A 647 -17.82 3.55 -34.78
CA VAL A 647 -18.28 3.59 -33.38
C VAL A 647 -18.13 4.99 -32.77
N PHE A 648 -17.30 5.84 -33.37
CA PHE A 648 -17.16 7.25 -33.04
C PHE A 648 -16.90 8.06 -34.31
N VAL A 649 -17.52 9.23 -34.46
CA VAL A 649 -17.29 10.15 -35.58
C VAL A 649 -17.34 11.57 -35.07
N GLU A 650 -16.38 12.38 -35.49
CA GLU A 650 -16.29 13.81 -35.20
C GLU A 650 -15.69 14.56 -36.40
N SER A 651 -15.83 15.89 -36.46
CA SER A 651 -15.10 16.74 -37.41
C SER A 651 -14.17 17.71 -36.66
N PRO A 652 -13.12 17.20 -35.99
CA PRO A 652 -12.26 18.03 -35.15
C PRO A 652 -11.34 18.91 -36.01
N ALA A 653 -10.83 19.99 -35.41
CA ALA A 653 -9.75 20.77 -36.02
C ALA A 653 -8.47 19.92 -36.17
N GLN A 654 -7.53 20.39 -36.99
CA GLN A 654 -6.19 19.80 -37.04
C GLN A 654 -5.50 19.89 -35.67
N ASN A 655 -4.61 18.93 -35.40
CA ASN A 655 -3.83 18.82 -34.17
C ASN A 655 -4.63 18.58 -32.88
N ILE A 656 -5.93 18.26 -32.98
CA ILE A 656 -6.67 17.73 -31.84
C ILE A 656 -6.22 16.29 -31.59
N ALA A 657 -5.80 16.03 -30.36
CA ALA A 657 -5.40 14.69 -29.91
C ALA A 657 -6.62 13.93 -29.44
N HIS A 658 -6.69 12.66 -29.84
CA HIS A 658 -7.66 11.71 -29.32
C HIS A 658 -6.93 10.56 -28.64
N ASP A 659 -7.46 10.09 -27.53
CA ASP A 659 -7.04 8.88 -26.84
C ASP A 659 -8.05 7.77 -27.11
N VAL A 660 -7.59 6.67 -27.69
CA VAL A 660 -8.44 5.55 -28.09
C VAL A 660 -7.94 4.28 -27.40
N GLU A 661 -8.86 3.52 -26.81
CA GLU A 661 -8.56 2.25 -26.16
C GLU A 661 -9.50 1.14 -26.65
N TYR A 662 -8.92 0.03 -27.10
CA TYR A 662 -9.63 -1.19 -27.45
C TYR A 662 -9.38 -2.26 -26.40
N CYS A 663 -10.45 -2.84 -25.89
CA CYS A 663 -10.43 -3.85 -24.84
C CYS A 663 -10.91 -5.18 -25.39
N TRP A 664 -10.20 -6.26 -25.10
CA TRP A 664 -10.65 -7.64 -25.29
C TRP A 664 -10.70 -8.31 -23.92
N ILE A 665 -11.90 -8.60 -23.46
CA ILE A 665 -12.17 -9.05 -22.09
C ILE A 665 -12.74 -10.48 -22.19
N ASP A 666 -11.85 -11.47 -22.22
CA ASP A 666 -12.21 -12.90 -22.23
C ASP A 666 -13.03 -13.27 -21.01
N SER A 667 -12.65 -12.74 -19.83
CA SER A 667 -13.31 -12.99 -18.54
C SER A 667 -14.80 -12.62 -18.54
N GLN A 668 -15.20 -11.72 -19.43
CA GLN A 668 -16.58 -11.25 -19.60
C GLN A 668 -17.14 -11.52 -21.00
N SER A 669 -16.38 -12.21 -21.87
CA SER A 669 -16.76 -12.51 -23.26
C SER A 669 -17.18 -11.28 -24.07
N MET A 670 -16.46 -10.16 -23.92
CA MET A 670 -16.80 -8.89 -24.58
C MET A 670 -15.60 -8.10 -25.06
N VAL A 671 -15.85 -7.20 -26.01
CA VAL A 671 -14.94 -6.16 -26.46
C VAL A 671 -15.53 -4.78 -26.14
N GLU A 672 -14.65 -3.84 -25.81
CA GLU A 672 -15.02 -2.44 -25.62
C GLU A 672 -14.15 -1.52 -26.48
N VAL A 673 -14.69 -0.37 -26.86
CA VAL A 673 -13.90 0.73 -27.43
C VAL A 673 -14.21 1.98 -26.62
N TRP A 674 -13.16 2.68 -26.23
CA TRP A 674 -13.21 3.95 -25.54
C TRP A 674 -12.53 5.01 -26.38
N VAL A 675 -13.12 6.20 -26.45
CA VAL A 675 -12.56 7.37 -27.11
C VAL A 675 -12.68 8.53 -26.13
N ASP A 676 -11.56 9.16 -25.79
CA ASP A 676 -11.46 10.28 -24.85
C ASP A 676 -12.18 9.99 -23.53
N GLY A 677 -12.05 8.75 -23.04
CA GLY A 677 -12.59 8.30 -21.75
C GLY A 677 -14.07 7.93 -21.79
N VAL A 678 -14.70 8.05 -22.96
CA VAL A 678 -16.11 7.68 -23.17
C VAL A 678 -16.17 6.34 -23.89
N ARG A 679 -16.92 5.38 -23.34
CA ARG A 679 -17.15 4.08 -23.99
C ARG A 679 -18.08 4.25 -25.19
N THR A 680 -17.56 4.00 -26.38
CA THR A 680 -18.27 4.13 -27.66
C THR A 680 -18.74 2.78 -28.21
N LEU A 681 -18.14 1.67 -27.75
CA LEU A 681 -18.57 0.32 -28.07
C LEU A 681 -18.56 -0.60 -26.85
N GLN A 682 -19.56 -1.46 -26.77
CA GLN A 682 -19.54 -2.70 -25.99
C GLN A 682 -20.23 -3.78 -26.84
N SER A 683 -19.53 -4.89 -27.12
CA SER A 683 -20.03 -5.96 -27.99
C SER A 683 -19.53 -7.32 -27.51
N PRO A 684 -20.29 -8.42 -27.67
CA PRO A 684 -19.78 -9.75 -27.35
C PRO A 684 -18.60 -10.15 -28.24
N THR A 685 -17.71 -11.00 -27.72
CA THR A 685 -16.61 -11.61 -28.51
C THR A 685 -17.09 -12.67 -29.50
N THR A 686 -18.36 -13.09 -29.43
CA THR A 686 -18.93 -14.14 -30.29
C THR A 686 -18.79 -13.80 -31.77
N GLY A 687 -18.08 -14.66 -32.51
CA GLY A 687 -17.82 -14.48 -33.94
C GLY A 687 -16.74 -13.45 -34.27
N LEU A 688 -16.08 -12.85 -33.27
CA LEU A 688 -14.88 -12.05 -33.46
C LEU A 688 -13.65 -12.93 -33.47
N THR A 689 -12.65 -12.57 -34.28
CA THR A 689 -11.32 -13.17 -34.21
C THR A 689 -10.42 -12.28 -33.36
N ARG A 690 -9.70 -12.90 -32.42
CA ARG A 690 -8.74 -12.21 -31.57
C ARG A 690 -7.66 -11.56 -32.45
N PRO A 691 -7.37 -10.26 -32.29
CA PRO A 691 -6.29 -9.63 -33.05
C PRO A 691 -4.93 -10.16 -32.58
N THR A 692 -3.94 -10.02 -33.44
CA THR A 692 -2.59 -10.56 -33.24
C THR A 692 -1.50 -9.54 -33.60
N SER A 693 -1.87 -8.40 -34.16
CA SER A 693 -0.90 -7.46 -34.74
C SER A 693 -1.35 -6.00 -34.60
N LEU A 694 -0.34 -5.13 -34.54
CA LEU A 694 -0.50 -3.68 -34.56
C LEU A 694 0.25 -3.08 -35.75
N TRP A 695 -0.33 -2.07 -36.37
CA TRP A 695 0.34 -1.28 -37.38
C TRP A 695 -0.25 0.14 -37.48
N PHE A 696 0.52 1.07 -38.05
CA PHE A 696 0.07 2.43 -38.32
C PHE A 696 0.61 2.93 -39.66
N GLY A 697 0.00 4.01 -40.14
CA GLY A 697 0.22 4.53 -41.48
C GLY A 697 -0.59 3.81 -42.53
N ASN A 698 0.01 3.52 -43.69
CA ASN A 698 -0.74 2.94 -44.81
C ASN A 698 0.07 1.94 -45.65
N PRO A 699 -0.42 0.71 -45.88
CA PRO A 699 0.23 -0.26 -46.76
C PRO A 699 0.05 0.06 -48.26
N VAL A 700 -0.81 1.02 -48.63
CA VAL A 700 -1.17 1.32 -50.02
C VAL A 700 -0.33 2.46 -50.61
N VAL A 701 0.09 2.30 -51.87
CA VAL A 701 0.58 3.39 -52.71
C VAL A 701 -0.62 4.12 -53.31
N ALA A 702 -0.88 5.39 -52.93
CA ALA A 702 -2.00 6.16 -53.51
C ALA A 702 -1.54 7.12 -54.60
N GLY A 703 -2.43 7.45 -55.53
CA GLY A 703 -2.17 8.51 -56.52
C GLY A 703 -2.26 9.94 -55.98
N THR A 704 -2.44 10.15 -54.66
CA THR A 704 -2.68 11.46 -54.04
C THR A 704 -2.08 11.55 -52.62
N ALA A 705 -1.98 12.77 -52.08
CA ALA A 705 -1.51 13.02 -50.71
C ALA A 705 -2.47 12.46 -49.64
N TRP A 706 -1.89 11.95 -48.55
CA TRP A 706 -2.60 11.41 -47.38
C TRP A 706 -2.44 12.31 -46.16
N SER A 707 -3.41 12.26 -45.25
CA SER A 707 -3.33 12.94 -43.95
C SER A 707 -2.08 12.49 -43.18
N SER A 708 -1.36 13.45 -42.60
CA SER A 708 -0.24 13.18 -41.70
C SER A 708 -0.72 13.15 -40.25
N PHE A 709 -0.04 12.40 -39.39
CA PHE A 709 -0.35 12.35 -37.96
C PHE A 709 0.91 12.24 -37.11
N LYS A 710 0.75 12.58 -35.84
CA LYS A 710 1.67 12.24 -34.77
C LYS A 710 0.97 11.26 -33.83
N LEU A 711 1.59 10.10 -33.60
CA LEU A 711 1.19 9.10 -32.63
C LEU A 711 2.09 9.31 -31.40
N ASP A 712 1.48 9.75 -30.30
CA ASP A 712 2.20 10.19 -29.11
C ASP A 712 2.62 8.99 -28.24
N GLN A 713 1.78 7.96 -28.15
CA GLN A 713 2.03 6.78 -27.33
C GLN A 713 1.18 5.58 -27.75
N VAL A 714 1.67 4.37 -27.47
CA VAL A 714 0.95 3.09 -27.62
C VAL A 714 1.24 2.21 -26.40
N TYR A 715 0.18 1.71 -25.78
CA TYR A 715 0.24 0.72 -24.72
C TYR A 715 -0.48 -0.55 -25.14
N VAL A 716 0.14 -1.70 -24.88
CA VAL A 716 -0.53 -3.00 -24.89
C VAL A 716 -0.43 -3.57 -23.49
N ARG A 717 -1.57 -3.91 -22.89
CA ARG A 717 -1.65 -4.37 -21.51
C ARG A 717 -2.38 -5.68 -21.42
N SER A 718 -2.00 -6.50 -20.46
CA SER A 718 -2.63 -7.80 -20.22
C SER A 718 -2.98 -7.98 -18.75
N VAL A 719 -4.03 -8.75 -18.51
CA VAL A 719 -4.28 -9.43 -17.23
C VAL A 719 -3.95 -10.88 -17.48
N SER A 720 -2.90 -11.39 -16.83
CA SER A 720 -2.56 -12.81 -16.92
C SER A 720 -3.74 -13.62 -16.35
N PRO A 721 -4.24 -14.64 -17.08
CA PRO A 721 -5.37 -15.45 -16.62
C PRO A 721 -5.09 -16.25 -15.35
#